data_AF-A0A2N1ITC5-F1
#
_entry.id   AF-A0A2N1ITC5-F1
#
_cell.length_a   1.000
_cell.length_b   1.000
_cell.length_c   1.000
_cell.angle_alpha   90.00
_cell.angle_beta   90.00
_cell.angle_gamma   90.00
#
_symmetry.space_group_name_H-M   'P 1'
#
loop_
_entity.id
_entity.type
_entity.pdbx_description
1 polymer ?
#
loop_
_entity_poly.entity_id
_entity_poly.type
_entity_poly.pdbx_seq_one_letter_code
_entity_poly.pdbx_strand_id
1 'polypeptide(L)'
;MQTFFIAPTDFGVGLTSISLGLVRTLERAGLKVGFFKPIAQPHPGDTGPERSTELVARTHGIKPPVPLSLAHVERMLGDGQLDELLEEIIRLYQQACVGNDVVVVEGMVPTRHASYAARVNLHLAKSLDAEVILVSAPENEVLSELSGRVELQAQLFGGPRDPKVLGVILNKVRTDESMADFATRLREHSPLLRGNDFRLLGCIPYQPELNAPRTRDVAELLGAQVLNAGDYEQRRMSKIIICARTVANTVPLLTSGTLVVTPGDRDDIILAVSLAAINGVPLAGLLLTSDSKPDERILGLCRGALQAGLPILSVSTGSYDTANQLNSLNREIPVDDRERAEFITDFVASHLDAAWLHQRCGTPRELRLSPAVFRYQLIQRAQQANKRIVLPEGAEPLLVQAAAICQARGIARCVLLAKPEDVDAVARAQGITLPPGLEILDPELIRGRYVEPMVELRKSKNLNAPMAEQQLEDPVVIGTMMLALDEVDGLVSGLVHSTANTIRPALQLIKTAPGSSLVSSVFFMLFPEQVLVYGDCVMNPHPSAAELAEIAQQSAESAQAFGIAPRVAMISYSSDSASDEEVEKVREATRLAQDAAQGLLIDGPLQYDAAANPAIARELAPASPVAGRATVFVFPDLNTGNTTHKAVQRSADGVSLGPMLQGLRKPVNDLPRGAQVDDIVHTIALTAIQASVTR
;
A
#
# COMPACT_ATOMS: atom_id res chain seq x y z
N MET A 1 3.46 -14.63 -3.95
CA MET A 1 3.49 -13.36 -4.70
C MET A 1 4.56 -12.50 -4.07
N GLN A 2 5.60 -12.14 -4.83
CA GLN A 2 6.68 -11.27 -4.37
C GLN A 2 6.37 -9.81 -4.74
N THR A 3 6.75 -8.85 -3.90
CA THR A 3 6.53 -7.43 -4.19
C THR A 3 7.79 -6.64 -3.91
N PHE A 4 8.34 -6.00 -4.95
CA PHE A 4 9.46 -5.09 -4.82
C PHE A 4 8.96 -3.65 -4.88
N PHE A 5 9.20 -2.88 -3.83
CA PHE A 5 8.91 -1.46 -3.78
C PHE A 5 10.18 -0.67 -4.08
N ILE A 6 10.20 0.03 -5.21
CA ILE A 6 11.35 0.84 -5.61
C ILE A 6 11.18 2.25 -5.03
N ALA A 7 12.06 2.62 -4.10
CA ALA A 7 12.03 3.91 -3.43
C ALA A 7 13.24 4.78 -3.85
N PRO A 8 13.02 6.00 -4.34
CA PRO A 8 14.11 6.91 -4.68
C PRO A 8 14.74 7.51 -3.42
N THR A 9 16.07 7.66 -3.41
CA THR A 9 16.76 8.39 -2.33
C THR A 9 16.73 9.90 -2.50
N ASP A 10 16.46 10.38 -3.72
CA ASP A 10 16.46 11.80 -4.10
C ASP A 10 15.65 12.02 -5.40
N PHE A 11 15.48 13.29 -5.79
CA PHE A 11 14.99 13.66 -7.12
C PHE A 11 15.99 13.24 -8.22
N GLY A 12 15.50 12.98 -9.43
CA GLY A 12 16.38 12.80 -10.60
C GLY A 12 17.17 11.50 -10.65
N VAL A 13 17.00 10.58 -9.68
CA VAL A 13 17.71 9.29 -9.62
C VAL A 13 17.37 8.33 -10.77
N GLY A 14 16.36 8.65 -11.59
CA GLY A 14 15.95 7.86 -12.76
C GLY A 14 15.11 6.63 -12.39
N LEU A 15 14.16 6.81 -11.47
CA LEU A 15 13.32 5.75 -10.93
C LEU A 15 12.62 4.93 -12.02
N THR A 16 12.00 5.60 -13.00
CA THR A 16 11.30 4.93 -14.13
C THR A 16 12.25 4.10 -15.01
N SER A 17 13.48 4.56 -15.24
CA SER A 17 14.47 3.77 -15.98
C SER A 17 14.84 2.49 -15.23
N ILE A 18 14.97 2.58 -13.90
CA ILE A 18 15.23 1.41 -13.06
C ILE A 18 14.01 0.48 -13.01
N SER A 19 12.79 1.00 -12.92
CA SER A 19 11.56 0.22 -13.00
C SER A 19 11.49 -0.62 -14.28
N LEU A 20 11.72 0.00 -15.45
CA LEU A 20 11.75 -0.68 -16.76
C LEU A 20 12.79 -1.81 -16.79
N GLY A 21 14.03 -1.49 -16.41
CA GLY A 21 15.11 -2.48 -16.38
C GLY A 21 14.85 -3.62 -15.40
N LEU A 22 14.32 -3.33 -14.21
CA LEU A 22 13.99 -4.34 -13.21
C LEU A 22 12.90 -5.29 -13.70
N VAL A 23 11.85 -4.77 -14.33
CA VAL A 23 10.81 -5.59 -14.95
C VAL A 23 11.44 -6.52 -16.00
N ARG A 24 12.29 -6.00 -16.90
CA ARG A 24 12.98 -6.83 -17.91
C ARG A 24 13.86 -7.89 -17.29
N THR A 25 14.61 -7.55 -16.24
CA THR A 25 15.48 -8.50 -15.53
C THR A 25 14.68 -9.68 -14.97
N LEU A 26 13.52 -9.41 -14.37
CA LEU A 26 12.64 -10.44 -13.81
C LEU A 26 11.94 -11.26 -14.91
N GLU A 27 11.50 -10.64 -16.02
CA GLU A 27 10.96 -11.33 -17.19
C GLU A 27 11.97 -12.29 -17.82
N ARG A 28 13.22 -11.84 -18.00
CA ARG A 28 14.32 -12.67 -18.53
C ARG A 28 14.65 -13.85 -17.61
N ALA A 29 14.35 -13.71 -16.32
CA ALA A 29 14.46 -14.80 -15.34
C ALA A 29 13.24 -15.74 -15.35
N GLY A 30 12.29 -15.58 -16.28
CA GLY A 30 11.16 -16.47 -16.49
C GLY A 30 9.95 -16.20 -15.58
N LEU A 31 9.92 -15.08 -14.86
CA LEU A 31 8.81 -14.70 -13.98
C LEU A 31 7.73 -13.93 -14.74
N LYS A 32 6.47 -14.11 -14.37
CA LYS A 32 5.38 -13.21 -14.78
C LYS A 32 5.41 -11.97 -13.90
N VAL A 33 5.62 -10.81 -14.52
CA VAL A 33 5.86 -9.56 -13.79
C VAL A 33 4.66 -8.63 -13.94
N GLY A 34 4.11 -8.18 -12.81
CA GLY A 34 3.20 -7.06 -12.73
C GLY A 34 3.94 -5.75 -12.48
N PHE A 35 3.37 -4.63 -12.91
CA PHE A 35 3.86 -3.30 -12.58
C PHE A 35 2.75 -2.47 -11.97
N PHE A 36 3.07 -1.69 -10.95
CA PHE A 36 2.13 -0.83 -10.26
C PHE A 36 2.76 0.51 -9.88
N LYS A 37 2.24 1.60 -10.45
CA LYS A 37 2.46 2.95 -9.94
C LYS A 37 1.23 3.33 -9.12
N PRO A 38 1.33 3.51 -7.80
CA PRO A 38 0.15 3.82 -6.98
C PRO A 38 -0.42 5.21 -7.24
N ILE A 39 0.46 6.20 -7.43
CA ILE A 39 0.15 7.62 -7.46
C ILE A 39 0.81 8.26 -8.67
N ALA A 40 0.04 8.97 -9.48
CA ALA A 40 0.53 9.66 -10.66
C ALA A 40 1.34 10.90 -10.26
N GLN A 41 2.46 11.14 -10.95
CA GLN A 41 3.28 12.34 -10.79
C GLN A 41 3.60 12.96 -12.15
N PRO A 42 2.61 13.57 -12.82
CA PRO A 42 2.84 14.25 -14.09
C PRO A 42 3.80 15.42 -13.90
N HIS A 43 4.65 15.67 -14.91
CA HIS A 43 5.49 16.87 -14.93
C HIS A 43 4.66 18.09 -15.35
N PRO A 44 5.10 19.32 -14.99
CA PRO A 44 4.46 20.53 -15.49
C PRO A 44 4.37 20.54 -17.02
N GLY A 45 3.15 20.68 -17.55
CA GLY A 45 2.88 20.63 -18.99
C GLY A 45 2.42 19.27 -19.52
N ASP A 46 2.52 18.20 -18.74
CA ASP A 46 1.98 16.89 -19.13
C ASP A 46 0.44 16.93 -19.11
N THR A 47 -0.18 16.49 -20.20
CA THR A 47 -1.66 16.40 -20.37
C THR A 47 -2.15 14.98 -20.65
N GLY A 48 -1.22 14.03 -20.80
CA GLY A 48 -1.48 12.63 -21.14
C GLY A 48 -1.59 11.70 -19.93
N PRO A 49 -1.59 10.37 -20.17
CA PRO A 49 -1.54 9.39 -19.09
C PRO A 49 -0.26 9.52 -18.28
N GLU A 50 -0.25 8.88 -17.10
CA GLU A 50 0.95 8.82 -16.27
C GLU A 50 2.09 8.11 -17.03
N ARG A 51 3.28 8.72 -17.01
CA ARG A 51 4.39 8.38 -17.91
C ARG A 51 4.98 6.99 -17.63
N SER A 52 5.22 6.63 -16.38
CA SER A 52 5.88 5.35 -16.04
C SER A 52 5.02 4.13 -16.42
N THR A 53 3.72 4.19 -16.12
CA THR A 53 2.73 3.16 -16.48
C THR A 53 2.61 3.00 -17.99
N GLU A 54 2.54 4.10 -18.73
CA GLU A 54 2.45 4.06 -20.19
C GLU A 54 3.74 3.51 -20.84
N LEU A 55 4.92 3.91 -20.34
CA LEU A 55 6.21 3.38 -20.81
C LEU A 55 6.33 1.88 -20.56
N VAL A 56 5.98 1.42 -19.35
CA VAL A 56 5.98 -0.01 -19.02
C VAL A 56 5.00 -0.76 -19.91
N ALA A 57 3.80 -0.23 -20.12
CA ALA A 57 2.80 -0.87 -20.96
C ALA A 57 3.26 -1.06 -22.40
N ARG A 58 3.88 -0.04 -22.99
CA ARG A 58 4.39 -0.09 -24.38
C ARG A 58 5.63 -0.96 -24.55
N THR A 59 6.50 -1.00 -23.53
CA THR A 59 7.81 -1.67 -23.60
C THR A 59 7.75 -3.14 -23.21
N HIS A 60 6.87 -3.50 -22.28
CA HIS A 60 6.72 -4.85 -21.75
C HIS A 60 5.40 -5.53 -22.14
N GLY A 61 4.41 -4.78 -22.64
CA GLY A 61 3.08 -5.33 -22.93
C GLY A 61 2.26 -5.62 -21.66
N ILE A 62 2.69 -5.12 -20.50
CA ILE A 62 1.97 -5.21 -19.23
C ILE A 62 0.83 -4.19 -19.25
N LYS A 63 -0.29 -4.45 -18.56
CA LYS A 63 -1.37 -3.47 -18.38
C LYS A 63 -1.45 -3.04 -16.92
N PRO A 64 -0.71 -2.00 -16.50
CA PRO A 64 -0.77 -1.51 -15.13
C PRO A 64 -2.16 -0.96 -14.80
N PRO A 65 -2.63 -1.07 -13.55
CA PRO A 65 -3.79 -0.33 -13.08
C PRO A 65 -3.59 1.18 -13.22
N VAL A 66 -4.69 1.92 -13.43
CA VAL A 66 -4.62 3.38 -13.51
C VAL A 66 -4.29 3.95 -12.12
N PRO A 67 -3.22 4.77 -11.99
CA PRO A 67 -2.83 5.36 -10.72
C PRO A 67 -3.86 6.38 -10.21
N LEU A 68 -3.86 6.63 -8.89
CA LEU A 68 -4.59 7.75 -8.32
C LEU A 68 -3.97 9.08 -8.77
N SER A 69 -4.79 10.10 -9.00
CA SER A 69 -4.28 11.43 -9.35
C SER A 69 -3.61 12.10 -8.15
N LEU A 70 -2.55 12.87 -8.40
CA LEU A 70 -1.84 13.58 -7.33
C LEU A 70 -2.77 14.50 -6.53
N ALA A 71 -3.66 15.22 -7.21
CA ALA A 71 -4.61 16.13 -6.56
C ALA A 71 -5.60 15.40 -5.63
N HIS A 72 -6.04 14.20 -5.99
CA HIS A 72 -6.90 13.37 -5.14
C HIS A 72 -6.14 12.95 -3.88
N VAL A 73 -4.91 12.48 -4.05
CA VAL A 73 -4.03 12.08 -2.94
C VAL A 73 -3.75 13.25 -2.00
N GLU A 74 -3.37 14.40 -2.54
CA GLU A 74 -3.08 15.60 -1.74
C GLU A 74 -4.30 16.06 -0.93
N ARG A 75 -5.49 16.00 -1.53
CA ARG A 75 -6.75 16.30 -0.83
C ARG A 75 -6.98 15.33 0.33
N MET A 76 -6.90 14.01 0.09
CA MET A 76 -7.08 13.01 1.15
C MET A 76 -6.06 13.15 2.27
N LEU A 77 -4.79 13.40 1.93
CA LEU A 77 -3.76 13.65 2.94
C LEU A 77 -4.03 14.93 3.73
N GLY A 78 -4.52 16.00 3.07
CA GLY A 78 -4.91 17.24 3.70
C GLY A 78 -6.11 17.08 4.65
N ASP A 79 -7.03 16.18 4.30
CA ASP A 79 -8.23 15.85 5.09
C ASP A 79 -7.93 14.81 6.20
N GLY A 80 -6.67 14.31 6.31
CA GLY A 80 -6.27 13.31 7.30
C GLY A 80 -6.69 11.87 6.97
N GLN A 81 -7.16 11.61 5.75
CA GLN A 81 -7.73 10.33 5.28
C GLN A 81 -6.67 9.38 4.70
N LEU A 82 -5.57 9.19 5.42
CA LEU A 82 -4.48 8.32 4.96
C LEU A 82 -4.90 6.85 4.88
N ASP A 83 -5.72 6.40 5.83
CA ASP A 83 -6.13 5.00 5.92
C ASP A 83 -7.04 4.59 4.75
N GLU A 84 -7.99 5.44 4.37
CA GLU A 84 -8.87 5.26 3.22
C GLU A 84 -8.09 5.36 1.91
N LEU A 85 -7.13 6.28 1.83
CA LEU A 85 -6.23 6.37 0.68
C LEU A 85 -5.46 5.06 0.48
N LEU A 86 -4.92 4.49 1.56
CA LEU A 86 -4.19 3.22 1.48
C LEU A 86 -5.12 2.07 1.06
N GLU A 87 -6.37 2.02 1.51
CA GLU A 87 -7.35 1.04 1.06
C GLU A 87 -7.66 1.15 -0.44
N GLU A 88 -7.83 2.38 -0.97
CA GLU A 88 -8.01 2.60 -2.41
C GLU A 88 -6.80 2.09 -3.20
N ILE A 89 -5.59 2.30 -2.68
CA ILE A 89 -4.35 1.83 -3.29
C ILE A 89 -4.24 0.31 -3.21
N ILE A 90 -4.60 -0.33 -2.09
CA ILE A 90 -4.63 -1.80 -1.97
C ILE A 90 -5.56 -2.40 -3.01
N ARG A 91 -6.73 -1.80 -3.24
CA ARG A 91 -7.67 -2.26 -4.28
C ARG A 91 -7.03 -2.24 -5.67
N LEU A 92 -6.31 -1.19 -6.02
CA LEU A 92 -5.61 -1.08 -7.32
C LEU A 92 -4.43 -2.07 -7.38
N TYR A 93 -3.68 -2.21 -6.30
CA TYR A 93 -2.57 -3.15 -6.20
C TYR A 93 -3.02 -4.60 -6.42
N GLN A 94 -4.18 -5.02 -5.86
CA GLN A 94 -4.72 -6.36 -6.09
C GLN A 94 -4.96 -6.64 -7.58
N GLN A 95 -5.33 -5.63 -8.38
CA GLN A 95 -5.47 -5.78 -9.83
C GLN A 95 -4.11 -6.05 -10.50
N ALA A 96 -3.04 -5.39 -10.04
CA ALA A 96 -1.67 -5.64 -10.53
C ALA A 96 -1.14 -7.03 -10.13
N CYS A 97 -1.63 -7.60 -9.03
CA CYS A 97 -1.25 -8.94 -8.58
C CYS A 97 -1.86 -10.07 -9.43
N VAL A 98 -3.00 -9.87 -10.10
CA VAL A 98 -3.71 -10.96 -10.78
C VAL A 98 -2.85 -11.58 -11.88
N GLY A 99 -2.55 -12.87 -11.75
CA GLY A 99 -1.86 -13.67 -12.77
C GLY A 99 -0.34 -13.49 -12.84
N ASN A 100 0.25 -12.72 -11.92
CA ASN A 100 1.69 -12.47 -11.85
C ASN A 100 2.38 -13.29 -10.74
N ASP A 101 3.70 -13.46 -10.83
CA ASP A 101 4.51 -14.10 -9.79
C ASP A 101 5.13 -13.05 -8.85
N VAL A 102 5.48 -11.90 -9.44
CA VAL A 102 6.11 -10.76 -8.79
C VAL A 102 5.48 -9.45 -9.29
N VAL A 103 5.36 -8.46 -8.40
CA VAL A 103 4.93 -7.10 -8.74
C VAL A 103 6.03 -6.11 -8.41
N VAL A 104 6.39 -5.27 -9.38
CA VAL A 104 7.27 -4.11 -9.19
C VAL A 104 6.39 -2.88 -8.92
N VAL A 105 6.54 -2.30 -7.73
CA VAL A 105 5.82 -1.11 -7.29
C VAL A 105 6.76 0.08 -7.36
N GLU A 106 6.41 1.09 -8.16
CA GLU A 106 7.20 2.31 -8.26
C GLU A 106 6.72 3.35 -7.24
N GLY A 107 7.59 3.76 -6.32
CA GLY A 107 7.28 4.77 -5.32
C GLY A 107 7.17 6.18 -5.89
N MET A 108 6.76 7.14 -5.05
CA MET A 108 6.76 8.55 -5.37
C MET A 108 8.17 9.13 -5.37
N VAL A 109 8.45 10.03 -6.31
CA VAL A 109 9.70 10.81 -6.35
C VAL A 109 9.52 12.09 -5.51
N PRO A 110 10.41 12.37 -4.54
CA PRO A 110 10.36 13.61 -3.78
C PRO A 110 10.67 14.80 -4.70
N THR A 111 9.91 15.88 -4.55
CA THR A 111 10.14 17.16 -5.24
C THR A 111 9.97 18.31 -4.26
N ARG A 112 10.30 19.54 -4.68
CA ARG A 112 10.06 20.74 -3.86
C ARG A 112 8.59 20.94 -3.46
N HIS A 113 7.66 20.42 -4.27
CA HIS A 113 6.22 20.51 -4.02
C HIS A 113 5.65 19.25 -3.34
N ALA A 114 6.37 18.12 -3.40
CA ALA A 114 5.96 16.83 -2.83
C ALA A 114 6.93 16.34 -1.75
N SER A 115 7.21 17.17 -0.73
CA SER A 115 8.07 16.79 0.39
C SER A 115 7.52 15.64 1.23
N TYR A 116 6.21 15.40 1.17
CA TYR A 116 5.52 14.29 1.83
C TYR A 116 5.74 12.93 1.16
N ALA A 117 6.33 12.88 -0.04
CA ALA A 117 6.51 11.66 -0.83
C ALA A 117 7.25 10.55 -0.07
N ALA A 118 8.30 10.89 0.70
CA ALA A 118 9.06 9.90 1.47
C ALA A 118 8.19 9.21 2.53
N ARG A 119 7.35 9.99 3.24
CA ARG A 119 6.41 9.45 4.23
C ARG A 119 5.34 8.58 3.57
N VAL A 120 4.81 9.00 2.43
CA VAL A 120 3.84 8.19 1.67
C VAL A 120 4.48 6.88 1.20
N ASN A 121 5.70 6.91 0.67
CA ASN A 121 6.45 5.71 0.28
C ASN A 121 6.61 4.72 1.43
N LEU A 122 6.90 5.20 2.64
CA LEU A 122 6.98 4.35 3.83
C LEU A 122 5.64 3.65 4.11
N HIS A 123 4.53 4.39 4.11
CA HIS A 123 3.21 3.81 4.33
C HIS A 123 2.83 2.81 3.24
N LEU A 124 3.16 3.10 1.98
CA LEU A 124 2.93 2.19 0.86
C LEU A 124 3.73 0.90 0.98
N ALA A 125 5.04 1.00 1.22
CA ALA A 125 5.90 -0.18 1.36
C ALA A 125 5.42 -1.09 2.51
N LYS A 126 5.05 -0.50 3.66
CA LYS A 126 4.49 -1.26 4.80
C LYS A 126 3.13 -1.88 4.48
N SER A 127 2.22 -1.10 3.90
CA SER A 127 0.85 -1.57 3.62
C SER A 127 0.82 -2.69 2.59
N LEU A 128 1.74 -2.66 1.63
CA LEU A 128 1.88 -3.68 0.59
C LEU A 128 2.72 -4.90 1.05
N ASP A 129 3.22 -4.89 2.28
CA ASP A 129 4.20 -5.86 2.80
C ASP A 129 5.40 -5.99 1.84
N ALA A 130 5.83 -4.91 1.19
CA ALA A 130 6.80 -4.97 0.10
C ALA A 130 8.25 -5.02 0.60
N GLU A 131 9.11 -5.63 -0.20
CA GLU A 131 10.55 -5.54 -0.04
C GLU A 131 11.09 -4.31 -0.76
N VAL A 132 11.85 -3.48 -0.05
CA VAL A 132 12.29 -2.18 -0.50
C VAL A 132 13.64 -2.30 -1.21
N ILE A 133 13.69 -1.72 -2.40
CA ILE A 133 14.92 -1.50 -3.17
C ILE A 133 15.10 0.02 -3.30
N LEU A 134 16.19 0.54 -2.75
CA LEU A 134 16.53 1.95 -2.88
C LEU A 134 17.12 2.22 -4.26
N VAL A 135 16.81 3.38 -4.84
CA VAL A 135 17.44 3.87 -6.08
C VAL A 135 18.12 5.19 -5.80
N SER A 136 19.43 5.23 -6.01
CA SER A 136 20.24 6.41 -5.77
C SER A 136 21.11 6.75 -6.98
N ALA A 137 21.51 8.01 -7.09
CA ALA A 137 22.45 8.46 -8.11
C ALA A 137 23.61 9.19 -7.42
N PRO A 138 24.88 8.80 -7.66
CA PRO A 138 26.04 9.46 -7.04
C PRO A 138 26.20 10.92 -7.47
N GLU A 139 25.77 11.26 -8.69
CA GLU A 139 26.03 12.55 -9.32
C GLU A 139 27.53 12.94 -9.28
N ASN A 140 27.88 14.01 -8.56
CA ASN A 140 29.25 14.48 -8.35
C ASN A 140 29.72 14.33 -6.88
N GLU A 141 29.00 13.54 -6.08
CA GLU A 141 29.27 13.38 -4.64
C GLU A 141 30.47 12.47 -4.37
N VAL A 142 31.06 12.66 -3.19
CA VAL A 142 32.07 11.72 -2.68
C VAL A 142 31.37 10.46 -2.15
N LEU A 143 32.01 9.29 -2.29
CA LEU A 143 31.42 7.99 -1.94
C LEU A 143 30.89 7.91 -0.50
N SER A 144 31.50 8.63 0.44
CA SER A 144 31.04 8.70 1.84
C SER A 144 29.70 9.41 1.99
N GLU A 145 29.44 10.47 1.21
CA GLU A 145 28.18 11.21 1.23
C GLU A 145 27.06 10.37 0.63
N LEU A 146 27.33 9.73 -0.51
CA LEU A 146 26.42 8.77 -1.13
C LEU A 146 26.04 7.66 -0.15
N SER A 147 27.03 7.06 0.52
CA SER A 147 26.79 6.00 1.52
C SER A 147 25.92 6.51 2.67
N GLY A 148 26.20 7.69 3.20
CA GLY A 148 25.40 8.29 4.28
C GLY A 148 23.95 8.57 3.86
N ARG A 149 23.74 9.06 2.64
CA ARG A 149 22.39 9.27 2.09
C ARG A 149 21.61 7.97 1.94
N VAL A 150 22.23 6.92 1.38
CA VAL A 150 21.60 5.60 1.24
C VAL A 150 21.25 5.04 2.61
N GLU A 151 22.15 5.16 3.60
CA GLU A 151 21.89 4.70 4.97
C GLU A 151 20.72 5.44 5.61
N LEU A 152 20.69 6.77 5.54
CA LEU A 152 19.58 7.59 6.07
C LEU A 152 18.24 7.21 5.44
N GLN A 153 18.21 6.97 4.13
CA GLN A 153 16.99 6.55 3.44
C GLN A 153 16.58 5.13 3.82
N ALA A 154 17.53 4.21 4.01
CA ALA A 154 17.25 2.87 4.52
C ALA A 154 16.64 2.91 5.93
N GLN A 155 17.07 3.82 6.80
CA GLN A 155 16.52 3.98 8.16
C GLN A 155 15.02 4.32 8.16
N LEU A 156 14.52 5.04 7.14
CA LEU A 156 13.09 5.32 7.03
C LEU A 156 12.26 4.03 6.89
N PHE A 157 12.84 2.96 6.33
CA PHE A 157 12.17 1.68 6.09
C PHE A 157 12.53 0.59 7.12
N GLY A 158 13.09 0.94 8.28
CA GLY A 158 13.50 -0.02 9.32
C GLY A 158 15.02 -0.22 9.43
N GLY A 159 15.78 0.37 8.51
CA GLY A 159 17.23 0.37 8.50
C GLY A 159 17.86 -0.73 7.66
N PRO A 160 19.19 -0.68 7.42
CA PRO A 160 19.89 -1.60 6.53
C PRO A 160 19.94 -3.05 7.01
N ARG A 161 19.59 -3.30 8.28
CA ARG A 161 19.51 -4.65 8.86
C ARG A 161 18.10 -5.22 8.83
N ASP A 162 17.11 -4.43 8.44
CA ASP A 162 15.76 -4.93 8.27
C ASP A 162 15.74 -5.87 7.05
N PRO A 163 15.28 -7.12 7.19
CA PRO A 163 15.28 -8.09 6.09
C PRO A 163 14.37 -7.70 4.92
N LYS A 164 13.50 -6.68 5.07
CA LYS A 164 12.71 -6.12 3.98
C LYS A 164 13.44 -5.05 3.19
N VAL A 165 14.53 -4.47 3.72
CA VAL A 165 15.32 -3.46 3.01
C VAL A 165 16.48 -4.16 2.29
N LEU A 166 16.24 -4.58 1.05
CA LEU A 166 17.11 -5.49 0.33
C LEU A 166 18.45 -4.88 -0.07
N GLY A 167 18.46 -3.60 -0.38
CA GLY A 167 19.63 -2.99 -0.98
C GLY A 167 19.39 -1.70 -1.74
N VAL A 168 20.40 -1.33 -2.51
CA VAL A 168 20.43 -0.14 -3.37
C VAL A 168 20.83 -0.51 -4.79
N ILE A 169 20.18 0.15 -5.76
CA ILE A 169 20.61 0.24 -7.15
C ILE A 169 21.19 1.65 -7.36
N LEU A 170 22.44 1.71 -7.81
CA LEU A 170 23.09 2.96 -8.16
C LEU A 170 22.94 3.25 -9.64
N ASN A 171 22.22 4.31 -9.97
CA ASN A 171 21.99 4.75 -11.33
C ASN A 171 22.92 5.91 -11.71
N LYS A 172 23.15 6.10 -13.02
CA LYS A 172 23.91 7.23 -13.58
C LYS A 172 25.32 7.36 -12.99
N VAL A 173 26.00 6.25 -12.74
CA VAL A 173 27.37 6.23 -12.17
C VAL A 173 28.36 6.79 -13.20
N ARG A 174 29.04 7.89 -12.86
CA ARG A 174 30.09 8.50 -13.68
C ARG A 174 31.45 8.13 -13.10
N THR A 175 32.24 7.34 -13.81
CA THR A 175 33.59 6.98 -13.38
C THR A 175 34.42 6.52 -14.58
N ASP A 176 35.73 6.71 -14.49
CA ASP A 176 36.71 6.28 -15.51
C ASP A 176 37.13 4.81 -15.33
N GLU A 177 36.73 4.18 -14.22
CA GLU A 177 37.04 2.78 -13.92
C GLU A 177 35.94 1.81 -14.38
N SER A 178 36.19 0.50 -14.30
CA SER A 178 35.17 -0.51 -14.56
C SER A 178 34.08 -0.51 -13.47
N MET A 179 32.83 -0.83 -13.81
CA MET A 179 31.75 -0.89 -12.81
C MET A 179 32.05 -1.87 -11.66
N ALA A 180 32.82 -2.93 -11.93
CA ALA A 180 33.24 -3.90 -10.92
C ALA A 180 34.23 -3.29 -9.92
N ASP A 181 35.19 -2.50 -10.39
CA ASP A 181 36.16 -1.79 -9.54
C ASP A 181 35.47 -0.70 -8.71
N PHE A 182 34.56 0.06 -9.34
CA PHE A 182 33.73 1.06 -8.64
C PHE A 182 32.93 0.43 -7.50
N ALA A 183 32.24 -0.69 -7.78
CA ALA A 183 31.45 -1.41 -6.79
C ALA A 183 32.32 -1.93 -5.63
N THR A 184 33.53 -2.42 -5.94
CA THR A 184 34.49 -2.89 -4.93
C THR A 184 34.94 -1.76 -4.03
N ARG A 185 35.37 -0.63 -4.61
CA ARG A 185 35.78 0.56 -3.87
C ARG A 185 34.63 1.15 -3.04
N LEU A 186 33.41 1.15 -3.54
CA LEU A 186 32.25 1.59 -2.77
C LEU A 186 32.02 0.70 -1.54
N ARG A 187 32.12 -0.63 -1.67
CA ARG A 187 32.01 -1.56 -0.53
C ARG A 187 33.12 -1.35 0.50
N GLU A 188 34.33 -0.99 0.05
CA GLU A 188 35.42 -0.63 0.96
C GLU A 188 35.11 0.64 1.77
N HIS A 189 34.41 1.62 1.18
CA HIS A 189 34.11 2.88 1.86
C HIS A 189 32.77 2.88 2.62
N SER A 190 31.88 1.94 2.31
CA SER A 190 30.54 1.83 2.90
C SER A 190 30.42 0.62 3.82
N PRO A 191 30.43 0.78 5.15
CA PRO A 191 30.20 -0.31 6.10
C PRO A 191 28.88 -1.05 5.85
N LEU A 192 27.87 -0.32 5.37
CA LEU A 192 26.54 -0.80 5.04
C LEU A 192 26.54 -1.85 3.91
N LEU A 193 27.45 -1.73 2.93
CA LEU A 193 27.55 -2.63 1.78
C LEU A 193 28.56 -3.78 1.96
N ARG A 194 29.22 -3.87 3.14
CA ARG A 194 30.14 -4.98 3.45
C ARG A 194 29.42 -6.23 3.94
N GLY A 195 28.24 -6.07 4.54
CA GLY A 195 27.43 -7.16 5.06
C GLY A 195 26.58 -7.85 3.97
N ASN A 196 25.92 -8.95 4.35
CA ASN A 196 24.94 -9.62 3.49
C ASN A 196 23.52 -9.05 3.66
N ASP A 197 23.29 -8.24 4.69
CA ASP A 197 21.95 -7.75 5.07
C ASP A 197 21.43 -6.69 4.09
N PHE A 198 22.32 -5.89 3.50
CA PHE A 198 21.98 -4.84 2.53
C PHE A 198 22.90 -4.92 1.31
N ARG A 199 22.32 -5.14 0.12
CA ARG A 199 23.08 -5.43 -1.10
C ARG A 199 23.20 -4.25 -2.07
N LEU A 200 24.32 -4.21 -2.78
CA LEU A 200 24.43 -3.43 -4.02
C LEU A 200 23.86 -4.28 -5.17
N LEU A 201 22.63 -4.00 -5.57
CA LEU A 201 21.86 -4.79 -6.54
C LEU A 201 22.18 -4.46 -8.00
N GLY A 202 22.83 -3.32 -8.24
CA GLY A 202 23.31 -2.94 -9.56
C GLY A 202 24.04 -1.59 -9.55
N CYS A 203 24.97 -1.42 -10.48
CA CYS A 203 25.63 -0.16 -10.80
C CYS A 203 25.44 0.11 -12.29
N ILE A 204 24.57 1.06 -12.62
CA ILE A 204 24.26 1.43 -13.99
C ILE A 204 25.17 2.59 -14.39
N PRO A 205 26.07 2.40 -15.38
CA PRO A 205 26.94 3.46 -15.85
C PRO A 205 26.12 4.59 -16.49
N TYR A 206 26.59 5.82 -16.33
CA TYR A 206 26.04 6.93 -17.10
C TYR A 206 26.44 6.80 -18.57
N GLN A 207 25.46 6.71 -19.46
CA GLN A 207 25.65 6.87 -20.91
C GLN A 207 24.90 8.11 -21.42
N PRO A 208 25.57 9.03 -22.14
CA PRO A 208 24.93 10.20 -22.73
C PRO A 208 23.74 9.85 -23.64
N GLU A 209 23.85 8.77 -24.41
CA GLU A 209 22.89 8.32 -25.42
C GLU A 209 21.53 7.97 -24.80
N LEU A 210 21.51 7.44 -23.58
CA LEU A 210 20.28 7.10 -22.84
C LEU A 210 19.45 8.35 -22.49
N ASN A 211 20.06 9.53 -22.48
CA ASN A 211 19.41 10.78 -22.11
C ASN A 211 19.24 11.72 -23.31
N ALA A 212 19.51 11.25 -24.53
CA ALA A 212 19.49 12.07 -25.74
C ALA A 212 18.04 12.18 -26.31
N PRO A 213 17.37 13.35 -26.19
CA PRO A 213 16.04 13.56 -26.77
C PRO A 213 16.12 13.55 -28.30
N ARG A 214 15.00 13.23 -28.96
CA ARG A 214 14.87 13.42 -30.41
C ARG A 214 14.86 14.92 -30.72
N THR A 215 15.32 15.30 -31.90
CA THR A 215 15.28 16.71 -32.31
C THR A 215 13.84 17.24 -32.37
N ARG A 216 12.85 16.38 -32.68
CA ARG A 216 11.43 16.71 -32.56
C ARG A 216 11.02 17.06 -31.12
N ASP A 217 11.46 16.29 -30.13
CA ASP A 217 11.16 16.56 -28.71
C ASP A 217 11.74 17.92 -28.29
N VAL A 218 12.95 18.26 -28.76
CA VAL A 218 13.57 19.57 -28.55
C VAL A 218 12.72 20.68 -29.18
N ALA A 219 12.22 20.48 -30.41
CA ALA A 219 11.37 21.45 -31.09
C ALA A 219 10.07 21.72 -30.31
N GLU A 220 9.40 20.66 -29.85
CA GLU A 220 8.15 20.76 -29.09
C GLU A 220 8.36 21.49 -27.75
N LEU A 221 9.38 21.10 -26.98
CA LEU A 221 9.64 21.68 -25.67
C LEU A 221 10.07 23.16 -25.74
N LEU A 222 10.71 23.58 -26.84
CA LEU A 222 11.07 24.97 -27.08
C LEU A 222 9.96 25.79 -27.75
N GLY A 223 8.86 25.15 -28.20
CA GLY A 223 7.86 25.80 -29.04
C GLY A 223 8.45 26.30 -30.37
N ALA A 224 9.43 25.59 -30.92
CA ALA A 224 10.18 26.01 -32.09
C ALA A 224 9.35 25.89 -33.39
N GLN A 225 9.53 26.85 -34.29
CA GLN A 225 9.05 26.73 -35.67
C GLN A 225 9.95 25.77 -36.43
N VAL A 226 9.36 24.71 -37.00
CA VAL A 226 10.06 23.77 -37.88
C VAL A 226 10.17 24.37 -39.27
N LEU A 227 11.37 24.79 -39.67
CA LEU A 227 11.64 25.31 -41.02
C LEU A 227 11.94 24.17 -42.02
N ASN A 228 12.64 23.13 -41.56
CA ASN A 228 12.81 21.88 -42.26
C ASN A 228 12.77 20.73 -41.26
N ALA A 229 11.82 19.81 -41.41
CA ALA A 229 11.69 18.67 -40.51
C ALA A 229 12.89 17.72 -40.66
N GLY A 230 13.31 17.43 -41.90
CA GLY A 230 14.36 16.43 -42.15
C GLY A 230 14.05 15.11 -41.40
N ASP A 231 15.07 14.52 -40.79
CA ASP A 231 14.96 13.29 -40.00
C ASP A 231 14.79 13.56 -38.49
N TYR A 232 14.24 14.72 -38.10
CA TYR A 232 14.13 15.14 -36.69
C TYR A 232 13.42 14.16 -35.74
N GLU A 233 12.62 13.23 -36.25
CA GLU A 233 11.96 12.17 -35.46
C GLU A 233 12.95 11.09 -35.01
N GLN A 234 14.07 10.94 -35.72
CA GLN A 234 15.05 9.88 -35.51
C GLN A 234 16.36 10.45 -34.95
N ARG A 235 16.75 11.66 -35.38
CA ARG A 235 18.00 12.28 -34.91
C ARG A 235 17.90 12.64 -33.44
N ARG A 236 18.98 12.33 -32.70
CA ARG A 236 19.07 12.56 -31.25
C ARG A 236 20.09 13.64 -30.93
N MET A 237 19.73 14.53 -30.02
CA MET A 237 20.60 15.57 -29.51
C MET A 237 21.44 15.02 -28.35
N SER A 238 22.72 14.81 -28.58
CA SER A 238 23.69 14.44 -27.54
C SER A 238 24.54 15.63 -27.07
N LYS A 239 24.73 16.64 -27.93
CA LYS A 239 25.59 17.79 -27.66
C LYS A 239 24.96 19.08 -28.19
N ILE A 240 25.17 20.18 -27.48
CA ILE A 240 24.74 21.52 -27.88
C ILE A 240 25.98 22.36 -28.15
N ILE A 241 25.96 23.14 -29.24
CA ILE A 241 27.02 24.11 -29.54
C ILE A 241 26.39 25.45 -29.86
N ILE A 242 26.82 26.48 -29.14
CA ILE A 242 26.42 27.87 -29.41
C ILE A 242 27.52 28.51 -30.24
N CYS A 243 27.19 28.91 -31.46
CA CYS A 243 28.16 29.39 -32.44
C CYS A 243 28.47 30.88 -32.26
N ALA A 244 29.43 31.17 -31.38
CA ALA A 244 30.02 32.51 -31.19
C ALA A 244 31.37 32.70 -31.92
N ARG A 245 31.99 31.61 -32.41
CA ARG A 245 33.31 31.63 -33.07
C ARG A 245 33.19 31.58 -34.60
N THR A 246 34.31 31.79 -35.28
CA THR A 246 34.45 31.65 -36.74
C THR A 246 34.30 30.19 -37.19
N VAL A 247 33.86 29.96 -38.43
CA VAL A 247 33.66 28.62 -39.02
C VAL A 247 34.85 27.68 -38.80
N ALA A 248 36.08 28.16 -39.02
CA ALA A 248 37.30 27.35 -38.87
C ALA A 248 37.43 26.71 -37.47
N ASN A 249 36.91 27.36 -36.43
CA ASN A 249 36.91 26.86 -35.07
C ASN A 249 35.67 26.03 -34.70
N THR A 250 34.60 26.16 -35.49
CA THR A 250 33.33 25.44 -35.30
C THR A 250 33.35 24.07 -35.96
N VAL A 251 33.95 23.95 -37.16
CA VAL A 251 33.99 22.70 -37.95
C VAL A 251 34.45 21.47 -37.15
N PRO A 252 35.52 21.53 -36.33
CA PRO A 252 35.96 20.37 -35.53
C PRO A 252 34.91 19.87 -34.52
N LEU A 253 33.92 20.70 -34.19
CA LEU A 253 32.88 20.39 -33.23
C LEU A 253 31.59 19.87 -33.90
N LEU A 254 31.50 19.93 -35.24
CA LEU A 254 30.39 19.40 -36.02
C LEU A 254 30.50 17.86 -36.09
N THR A 255 30.09 17.21 -35.01
CA THR A 255 30.10 15.76 -34.83
C THR A 255 28.69 15.18 -34.77
N SER A 256 28.56 13.86 -34.85
CA SER A 256 27.28 13.16 -34.68
C SER A 256 26.50 13.63 -33.44
N GLY A 257 25.19 13.85 -33.60
CA GLY A 257 24.28 14.23 -32.50
C GLY A 257 24.44 15.67 -31.99
N THR A 258 25.23 16.50 -32.66
CA THR A 258 25.39 17.91 -32.32
C THR A 258 24.19 18.73 -32.82
N LEU A 259 23.52 19.44 -31.91
CA LEU A 259 22.58 20.53 -32.20
C LEU A 259 23.35 21.85 -32.24
N VAL A 260 23.39 22.47 -33.41
CA VAL A 260 24.09 23.74 -33.62
C VAL A 260 23.12 24.89 -33.40
N VAL A 261 23.43 25.78 -32.48
CA VAL A 261 22.62 26.95 -32.13
C VAL A 261 23.30 28.21 -32.63
N THR A 262 22.61 29.00 -33.46
CA THR A 262 23.17 30.21 -34.05
C THR A 262 22.07 31.21 -34.44
N PRO A 263 22.32 32.53 -34.45
CA PRO A 263 21.43 33.48 -35.10
C PRO A 263 21.24 33.15 -36.59
N GLY A 264 20.05 33.36 -37.14
CA GLY A 264 19.75 33.05 -38.54
C GLY A 264 20.37 33.99 -39.57
N ASP A 265 21.01 35.08 -39.14
CA ASP A 265 21.87 35.93 -39.99
C ASP A 265 23.34 35.45 -40.04
N ARG A 266 23.69 34.34 -39.36
CA ARG A 266 25.01 33.69 -39.45
C ARG A 266 25.11 32.75 -40.65
N ASP A 267 25.05 33.34 -41.84
CA ASP A 267 25.11 32.63 -43.13
C ASP A 267 26.32 31.69 -43.24
N ASP A 268 27.47 32.11 -42.71
CA ASP A 268 28.72 31.34 -42.70
C ASP A 268 28.58 30.01 -41.95
N ILE A 269 27.91 30.02 -40.79
CA ILE A 269 27.66 28.83 -39.97
C ILE A 269 26.61 27.94 -40.63
N ILE A 270 25.54 28.53 -41.16
CA ILE A 270 24.46 27.80 -41.83
C ILE A 270 25.01 27.00 -43.02
N LEU A 271 25.87 27.62 -43.84
CA LEU A 271 26.55 26.95 -44.95
C LEU A 271 27.50 25.86 -44.47
N ALA A 272 28.30 26.12 -43.44
CA ALA A 272 29.23 25.12 -42.89
C ALA A 272 28.52 23.88 -42.33
N VAL A 273 27.43 24.09 -41.60
CA VAL A 273 26.57 23.02 -41.05
C VAL A 273 25.93 22.22 -42.18
N SER A 274 25.44 22.90 -43.22
CA SER A 274 24.84 22.25 -44.38
C SER A 274 25.85 21.39 -45.15
N LEU A 275 27.07 21.90 -45.36
CA LEU A 275 28.15 21.14 -45.98
C LEU A 275 28.56 19.92 -45.12
N ALA A 276 28.63 20.07 -43.80
CA ALA A 276 28.92 18.95 -42.91
C ALA A 276 27.85 17.85 -43.01
N ALA A 277 26.57 18.23 -43.04
CA ALA A 277 25.46 17.30 -43.22
C ALA A 277 25.51 16.59 -44.58
N ILE A 278 25.79 17.31 -45.67
CA ILE A 278 25.95 16.73 -47.03
C ILE A 278 27.11 15.71 -47.06
N ASN A 279 28.19 15.99 -46.32
CA ASN A 279 29.34 15.09 -46.19
C ASN A 279 29.08 13.91 -45.25
N GLY A 280 27.82 13.68 -44.83
CA GLY A 280 27.41 12.51 -44.07
C GLY A 280 27.58 12.63 -42.56
N VAL A 281 27.83 13.83 -42.01
CA VAL A 281 27.84 14.02 -40.56
C VAL A 281 26.39 14.06 -40.04
N PRO A 282 25.96 13.11 -39.19
CA PRO A 282 24.58 13.04 -38.70
C PRO A 282 24.37 14.03 -37.54
N LEU A 283 24.38 15.32 -37.85
CA LEU A 283 24.07 16.40 -36.90
C LEU A 283 22.65 16.25 -36.38
N ALA A 284 22.41 16.54 -35.10
CA ALA A 284 21.06 16.51 -34.53
C ALA A 284 20.15 17.55 -35.20
N GLY A 285 20.70 18.73 -35.51
CA GLY A 285 20.00 19.77 -36.25
C GLY A 285 20.67 21.12 -36.16
N LEU A 286 20.03 22.11 -36.80
CA LEU A 286 20.38 23.52 -36.74
C LEU A 286 19.21 24.28 -36.09
N LEU A 287 19.48 24.97 -34.98
CA LEU A 287 18.52 25.79 -34.25
C LEU A 287 18.87 27.27 -34.42
N LEU A 288 17.98 27.99 -35.08
CA LEU A 288 18.09 29.41 -35.35
C LEU A 288 17.44 30.22 -34.24
N THR A 289 18.14 31.25 -33.76
CA THR A 289 17.66 32.09 -32.64
C THR A 289 17.16 33.45 -33.11
N SER A 290 16.40 34.13 -32.26
CA SER A 290 15.88 35.49 -32.47
C SER A 290 14.90 35.66 -33.64
N ASP A 291 14.19 34.60 -34.05
CA ASP A 291 13.30 34.56 -35.23
C ASP A 291 13.91 35.10 -36.53
N SER A 292 15.24 35.21 -36.57
CA SER A 292 15.96 35.60 -37.76
C SER A 292 15.96 34.42 -38.72
N LYS A 293 15.28 34.58 -39.86
CA LYS A 293 15.27 33.56 -40.92
C LYS A 293 16.48 33.78 -41.83
N PRO A 294 17.13 32.70 -42.32
CA PRO A 294 18.21 32.84 -43.28
C PRO A 294 17.67 33.43 -44.58
N ASP A 295 18.52 34.16 -45.30
CA ASP A 295 18.17 34.66 -46.64
C ASP A 295 17.84 33.50 -47.59
N GLU A 296 16.79 33.65 -48.41
CA GLU A 296 16.33 32.63 -49.36
C GLU A 296 17.45 32.16 -50.31
N ARG A 297 18.41 33.03 -50.66
CA ARG A 297 19.57 32.67 -51.49
C ARG A 297 20.49 31.70 -50.76
N ILE A 298 20.66 31.87 -49.45
CA ILE A 298 21.47 30.99 -48.59
C ILE A 298 20.75 29.65 -48.42
N LEU A 299 19.44 29.66 -48.15
CA LEU A 299 18.64 28.43 -48.12
C LEU A 299 18.71 27.67 -49.45
N GLY A 300 18.75 28.37 -50.58
CA GLY A 300 18.96 27.80 -51.90
C GLY A 300 20.27 27.00 -52.01
N LEU A 301 21.37 27.50 -51.44
CA LEU A 301 22.66 26.80 -51.39
C LEU A 301 22.63 25.60 -50.44
N CYS A 302 21.83 25.66 -49.38
CA CYS A 302 21.70 24.59 -48.39
C CYS A 302 20.75 23.46 -48.82
N ARG A 303 20.08 23.56 -49.98
CA ARG A 303 19.05 22.61 -50.42
C ARG A 303 19.49 21.14 -50.39
N GLY A 304 20.75 20.87 -50.74
CA GLY A 304 21.30 19.51 -50.67
C GLY A 304 21.32 18.93 -49.25
N ALA A 305 21.58 19.76 -48.23
CA ALA A 305 21.57 19.35 -46.84
C ALA A 305 20.14 19.13 -46.32
N LEU A 306 19.20 19.98 -46.75
CA LEU A 306 17.77 19.83 -46.41
C LEU A 306 17.23 18.49 -46.93
N GLN A 307 17.59 18.14 -48.17
CA GLN A 307 17.22 16.87 -48.80
C GLN A 307 17.95 15.67 -48.18
N ALA A 308 19.15 15.86 -47.65
CA ALA A 308 19.88 14.87 -46.85
C ALA A 308 19.37 14.74 -45.40
N GLY A 309 18.20 15.33 -45.10
CA GLY A 309 17.48 15.12 -43.84
C GLY A 309 17.95 15.98 -42.67
N LEU A 310 18.72 17.06 -42.89
CA LEU A 310 19.13 17.98 -41.81
C LEU A 310 17.94 18.76 -41.22
N PRO A 311 17.60 18.59 -39.93
CA PRO A 311 16.57 19.39 -39.30
C PRO A 311 16.99 20.86 -39.15
N ILE A 312 16.09 21.79 -39.46
CA ILE A 312 16.25 23.22 -39.19
C ILE A 312 15.04 23.73 -38.40
N LEU A 313 15.32 24.27 -37.23
CA LEU A 313 14.37 24.80 -36.26
C LEU A 313 14.63 26.29 -36.05
N SER A 314 13.61 27.05 -35.66
CA SER A 314 13.73 28.47 -35.30
C SER A 314 12.98 28.76 -34.01
N VAL A 315 13.57 29.59 -33.14
CA VAL A 315 12.95 30.10 -31.91
C VAL A 315 13.08 31.61 -31.82
N SER A 316 12.13 32.23 -31.13
CA SER A 316 12.09 33.68 -30.92
C SER A 316 13.10 34.17 -29.87
N THR A 317 13.56 33.27 -29.00
CA THR A 317 14.52 33.59 -27.94
C THR A 317 15.92 33.86 -28.49
N GLY A 318 16.68 34.74 -27.82
CA GLY A 318 18.08 34.98 -28.15
C GLY A 318 18.99 33.83 -27.72
N SER A 319 20.20 33.75 -28.26
CA SER A 319 21.07 32.57 -28.07
C SER A 319 21.39 32.22 -26.62
N TYR A 320 21.46 33.20 -25.72
CA TYR A 320 21.67 32.96 -24.29
C TYR A 320 20.44 32.30 -23.64
N ASP A 321 19.25 32.84 -23.86
CA ASP A 321 18.01 32.30 -23.30
C ASP A 321 17.69 30.92 -23.88
N THR A 322 17.90 30.73 -25.18
CA THR A 322 17.76 29.42 -25.83
C THR A 322 18.70 28.38 -25.21
N ALA A 323 19.96 28.76 -24.94
CA ALA A 323 20.92 27.86 -24.30
C ALA A 323 20.50 27.45 -22.88
N ASN A 324 19.98 28.40 -22.10
CA ASN A 324 19.44 28.11 -20.76
C ASN A 324 18.23 27.16 -20.85
N GLN A 325 17.29 27.42 -21.77
CA GLN A 325 16.14 26.55 -21.99
C GLN A 325 16.55 25.13 -22.40
N LEU A 326 17.52 25.00 -23.34
CA LEU A 326 18.08 23.74 -23.78
C LEU A 326 18.74 22.95 -22.62
N ASN A 327 19.44 23.64 -21.72
CA ASN A 327 20.06 23.01 -20.55
C ASN A 327 19.03 22.53 -19.53
N SER A 328 17.89 23.23 -19.41
CA SER A 328 16.79 22.90 -18.50
C SER A 328 15.71 21.99 -19.10
N LEU A 329 15.91 21.48 -20.32
CA LEU A 329 14.91 20.61 -20.97
C LEU A 329 14.61 19.38 -20.11
N ASN A 330 13.33 18.99 -20.10
CA ASN A 330 12.94 17.70 -19.55
C ASN A 330 13.61 16.58 -20.37
N ARG A 331 14.47 15.80 -19.72
CA ARG A 331 15.21 14.67 -20.33
C ARG A 331 14.54 13.32 -20.06
N GLU A 332 13.34 13.31 -19.49
CA GLU A 332 12.57 12.08 -19.32
C GLU A 332 12.15 11.49 -20.66
N ILE A 333 11.82 10.20 -20.63
CA ILE A 333 11.47 9.43 -21.83
C ILE A 333 10.06 9.83 -22.27
N PRO A 334 9.89 10.41 -23.46
CA PRO A 334 8.56 10.60 -24.03
C PRO A 334 7.86 9.25 -24.15
N VAL A 335 6.55 9.21 -23.87
CA VAL A 335 5.77 7.95 -23.88
C VAL A 335 5.75 7.26 -25.25
N ASP A 336 6.02 8.00 -26.32
CA ASP A 336 6.08 7.52 -27.69
C ASP A 336 7.50 7.20 -28.19
N ASP A 337 8.56 7.46 -27.40
CA ASP A 337 9.96 7.14 -27.74
C ASP A 337 10.29 5.69 -27.36
N ARG A 338 9.65 4.74 -28.07
CA ARG A 338 9.79 3.31 -27.80
C ARG A 338 11.22 2.80 -27.94
N GLU A 339 11.96 3.29 -28.94
CA GLU A 339 13.36 2.90 -29.18
C GLU A 339 14.23 3.23 -27.96
N ARG A 340 14.09 4.44 -27.41
CA ARG A 340 14.85 4.83 -26.22
C ARG A 340 14.42 4.06 -24.98
N ALA A 341 13.11 3.81 -24.84
CA ALA A 341 12.59 2.99 -23.75
C ALA A 341 13.17 1.56 -23.79
N GLU A 342 13.18 0.90 -24.95
CA GLU A 342 13.76 -0.44 -25.13
C GLU A 342 15.27 -0.45 -24.86
N PHE A 343 16.01 0.53 -25.40
CA PHE A 343 17.46 0.64 -25.18
C PHE A 343 17.80 0.83 -23.70
N ILE A 344 17.12 1.73 -23.00
CA ILE A 344 17.29 1.93 -21.55
C ILE A 344 16.94 0.67 -20.77
N THR A 345 15.84 0.02 -21.14
CA THR A 345 15.37 -1.20 -20.49
C THR A 345 16.43 -2.29 -20.54
N ASP A 346 16.96 -2.58 -21.72
CA ASP A 346 17.94 -3.63 -21.91
C ASP A 346 19.30 -3.27 -21.29
N PHE A 347 19.70 -2.00 -21.36
CA PHE A 347 20.92 -1.50 -20.76
C PHE A 347 20.88 -1.57 -19.23
N VAL A 348 19.81 -1.12 -18.59
CA VAL A 348 19.66 -1.23 -17.14
C VAL A 348 19.63 -2.70 -16.73
N ALA A 349 18.83 -3.53 -17.44
CA ALA A 349 18.67 -4.94 -17.11
C ALA A 349 19.99 -5.73 -17.15
N SER A 350 20.94 -5.36 -18.02
CA SER A 350 22.26 -6.00 -18.09
C SER A 350 23.20 -5.65 -16.93
N HIS A 351 22.85 -4.68 -16.09
CA HIS A 351 23.65 -4.22 -14.96
C HIS A 351 23.05 -4.55 -13.59
N LEU A 352 21.91 -5.26 -13.57
CA LEU A 352 21.27 -5.74 -12.34
C LEU A 352 21.68 -7.19 -12.02
N ASP A 353 21.73 -7.54 -10.74
CA ASP A 353 21.99 -8.92 -10.26
C ASP A 353 20.75 -9.82 -10.48
N ALA A 354 20.56 -10.25 -11.73
CA ALA A 354 19.43 -11.06 -12.15
C ALA A 354 19.31 -12.39 -11.40
N ALA A 355 20.45 -13.05 -11.15
CA ALA A 355 20.49 -14.34 -10.47
C ALA A 355 19.98 -14.22 -9.04
N TRP A 356 20.42 -13.19 -8.31
CA TRP A 356 19.97 -12.96 -6.95
C TRP A 356 18.50 -12.54 -6.88
N LEU A 357 18.05 -11.65 -7.77
CA LEU A 357 16.64 -11.22 -7.83
C LEU A 357 15.69 -12.40 -8.09
N HIS A 358 16.08 -13.31 -8.98
CA HIS A 358 15.33 -14.54 -9.23
C HIS A 358 15.29 -15.45 -8.01
N GLN A 359 16.46 -15.70 -7.38
CA GLN A 359 16.55 -16.50 -6.16
C GLN A 359 15.69 -15.92 -5.03
N ARG A 360 15.66 -14.59 -4.90
CA ARG A 360 14.86 -13.91 -3.89
C ARG A 360 13.36 -14.16 -4.10
N CYS A 361 12.87 -14.08 -5.34
CA CYS A 361 11.47 -14.38 -5.67
C CYS A 361 11.07 -15.83 -5.34
N GLY A 362 12.02 -16.78 -5.39
CA GLY A 362 11.80 -18.18 -5.03
C GLY A 362 11.88 -18.49 -3.52
N THR A 363 12.22 -17.51 -2.67
CA THR A 363 12.37 -17.73 -1.23
C THR A 363 11.01 -17.67 -0.53
N PRO A 364 10.57 -18.72 0.19
CA PRO A 364 9.30 -18.68 0.91
C PRO A 364 9.25 -17.53 1.92
N ARG A 365 8.14 -16.79 1.92
CA ARG A 365 7.91 -15.70 2.87
C ARG A 365 6.52 -15.81 3.46
N GLU A 366 6.44 -15.57 4.76
CA GLU A 366 5.16 -15.34 5.43
C GLU A 366 4.73 -13.90 5.19
N LEU A 367 3.62 -13.72 4.48
CA LEU A 367 3.03 -12.41 4.27
C LEU A 367 2.41 -11.93 5.59
N ARG A 368 2.74 -10.69 5.97
CA ARG A 368 2.07 -10.03 7.09
C ARG A 368 0.82 -9.33 6.56
N LEU A 369 -0.27 -9.48 7.30
CA LEU A 369 -1.53 -8.82 6.96
C LEU A 369 -1.52 -7.40 7.51
N SER A 370 -1.25 -6.41 6.67
CA SER A 370 -1.24 -5.00 7.07
C SER A 370 -2.65 -4.50 7.42
N PRO A 371 -2.79 -3.43 8.22
CA PRO A 371 -4.09 -2.84 8.55
C PRO A 371 -4.93 -2.46 7.32
N ALA A 372 -4.32 -1.83 6.30
CA ALA A 372 -5.02 -1.44 5.09
C ALA A 372 -5.53 -2.65 4.30
N VAL A 373 -4.73 -3.72 4.20
CA VAL A 373 -5.17 -4.96 3.55
C VAL A 373 -6.26 -5.64 4.37
N PHE A 374 -6.13 -5.65 5.70
CA PHE A 374 -7.14 -6.22 6.59
C PHE A 374 -8.49 -5.53 6.46
N ARG A 375 -8.54 -4.20 6.54
CA ARG A 375 -9.79 -3.42 6.39
C ARG A 375 -10.40 -3.59 5.00
N TYR A 376 -9.58 -3.54 3.95
CA TYR A 376 -10.05 -3.82 2.59
C TYR A 376 -10.68 -5.21 2.46
N GLN A 377 -10.01 -6.25 2.97
CA GLN A 377 -10.54 -7.62 2.95
C GLN A 377 -11.79 -7.77 3.82
N LEU A 378 -11.84 -7.10 4.97
CA LEU A 378 -13.00 -7.09 5.86
C LEU A 378 -14.23 -6.57 5.13
N ILE A 379 -14.13 -5.42 4.46
CA ILE A 379 -15.22 -4.85 3.68
C ILE A 379 -15.63 -5.78 2.52
N GLN A 380 -14.67 -6.31 1.76
CA GLN A 380 -14.97 -7.24 0.66
C GLN A 380 -15.68 -8.51 1.13
N ARG A 381 -15.21 -9.14 2.21
CA ARG A 381 -15.82 -10.36 2.74
C ARG A 381 -17.22 -10.09 3.28
N ALA A 382 -17.44 -8.95 3.96
CA ALA A 382 -18.77 -8.56 4.41
C ALA A 382 -19.75 -8.34 3.24
N GLN A 383 -19.31 -7.66 2.18
CA GLN A 383 -20.10 -7.48 0.95
C GLN A 383 -20.49 -8.83 0.32
N GLN A 384 -19.55 -9.78 0.28
CA GLN A 384 -19.81 -11.13 -0.24
C GLN A 384 -20.76 -11.93 0.66
N ALA A 385 -20.68 -11.72 1.98
CA ALA A 385 -21.55 -12.38 2.96
C ALA A 385 -23.01 -11.91 2.84
N ASN A 386 -23.24 -10.63 2.51
CA ASN A 386 -24.57 -10.04 2.26
C ASN A 386 -25.60 -10.33 3.37
N LYS A 387 -25.17 -10.17 4.63
CA LYS A 387 -25.95 -10.52 5.82
C LYS A 387 -26.84 -9.39 6.31
N ARG A 388 -27.96 -9.75 6.92
CA ARG A 388 -28.93 -8.84 7.54
C ARG A 388 -28.54 -8.56 8.99
N ILE A 389 -28.20 -7.32 9.32
CA ILE A 389 -27.70 -6.96 10.66
C ILE A 389 -28.65 -5.99 11.33
N VAL A 390 -29.16 -6.35 12.52
CA VAL A 390 -30.04 -5.50 13.32
C VAL A 390 -29.24 -4.57 14.22
N LEU A 391 -29.72 -3.34 14.30
CA LEU A 391 -29.12 -2.21 15.01
C LEU A 391 -30.17 -1.66 16.00
N PRO A 392 -30.18 -2.14 17.26
CA PRO A 392 -31.21 -1.81 18.23
C PRO A 392 -31.29 -0.34 18.64
N GLU A 393 -30.18 0.40 18.52
CA GLU A 393 -30.07 1.81 18.89
C GLU A 393 -30.38 2.71 17.68
N GLY A 394 -31.45 2.39 16.94
CA GLY A 394 -31.66 2.81 15.56
C GLY A 394 -31.84 4.31 15.30
N ALA A 395 -32.05 5.12 16.35
CA ALA A 395 -32.16 6.58 16.27
C ALA A 395 -30.88 7.31 16.73
N GLU A 396 -29.80 6.59 17.04
CA GLU A 396 -28.53 7.20 17.41
C GLU A 396 -27.82 7.75 16.16
N PRO A 397 -27.37 9.03 16.15
CA PRO A 397 -26.77 9.68 14.98
C PRO A 397 -25.62 8.93 14.29
N LEU A 398 -24.63 8.44 15.06
CA LEU A 398 -23.49 7.72 14.50
C LEU A 398 -23.92 6.39 13.88
N LEU A 399 -24.88 5.70 14.50
CA LEU A 399 -25.44 4.44 14.02
C LEU A 399 -26.26 4.62 12.74
N VAL A 400 -27.07 5.69 12.66
CA VAL A 400 -27.80 6.06 11.43
C VAL A 400 -26.82 6.34 10.29
N GLN A 401 -25.75 7.08 10.56
CA GLN A 401 -24.70 7.36 9.57
C GLN A 401 -23.99 6.08 9.12
N ALA A 402 -23.57 5.23 10.05
CA ALA A 402 -22.90 3.96 9.76
C ALA A 402 -23.82 3.00 8.98
N ALA A 403 -25.10 2.91 9.33
CA ALA A 403 -26.08 2.09 8.62
C ALA A 403 -26.30 2.59 7.18
N ALA A 404 -26.38 3.90 6.98
CA ALA A 404 -26.45 4.49 5.64
C ALA A 404 -25.19 4.17 4.81
N ILE A 405 -24.00 4.27 5.39
CA ILE A 405 -22.74 3.90 4.73
C ILE A 405 -22.73 2.40 4.38
N CYS A 406 -23.09 1.54 5.33
CA CYS A 406 -23.10 0.09 5.13
C CYS A 406 -24.07 -0.33 4.03
N GLN A 407 -25.29 0.22 4.04
CA GLN A 407 -26.29 -0.06 3.02
C GLN A 407 -25.87 0.47 1.64
N ALA A 408 -25.36 1.71 1.55
CA ALA A 408 -24.93 2.31 0.29
C ALA A 408 -23.73 1.58 -0.34
N ARG A 409 -22.79 1.10 0.49
CA ARG A 409 -21.61 0.33 0.05
C ARG A 409 -21.87 -1.18 -0.07
N GLY A 410 -23.08 -1.65 0.24
CA GLY A 410 -23.44 -3.07 0.20
C GLY A 410 -22.70 -3.95 1.21
N ILE A 411 -22.21 -3.37 2.32
CA ILE A 411 -21.46 -4.08 3.37
C ILE A 411 -22.37 -5.05 4.13
N ALA A 412 -23.58 -4.61 4.45
CA ALA A 412 -24.61 -5.39 5.11
C ALA A 412 -25.99 -4.80 4.79
N ARG A 413 -27.04 -5.62 4.94
CA ARG A 413 -28.44 -5.16 4.91
C ARG A 413 -28.83 -4.73 6.32
N CYS A 414 -28.71 -3.45 6.61
CA CYS A 414 -28.95 -2.92 7.95
C CYS A 414 -30.45 -2.79 8.27
N VAL A 415 -30.82 -3.11 9.51
CA VAL A 415 -32.17 -2.94 10.06
C VAL A 415 -32.09 -2.07 11.32
N LEU A 416 -32.59 -0.85 11.26
CA LEU A 416 -32.63 0.07 12.40
C LEU A 416 -33.91 -0.18 13.21
N LEU A 417 -33.78 -0.37 14.53
CA LEU A 417 -34.93 -0.41 15.43
C LEU A 417 -35.16 0.98 16.04
N ALA A 418 -36.10 1.71 15.46
CA ALA A 418 -36.50 3.04 15.86
C ALA A 418 -37.80 3.44 15.16
N LYS A 419 -38.45 4.49 15.65
CA LYS A 419 -39.56 5.10 14.92
C LYS A 419 -39.04 5.75 13.63
N PRO A 420 -39.67 5.53 12.47
CA PRO A 420 -39.23 6.13 11.20
C PRO A 420 -39.05 7.64 11.27
N GLU A 421 -39.96 8.35 11.94
CA GLU A 421 -39.89 9.80 12.10
C GLU A 421 -38.66 10.29 12.86
N ASP A 422 -38.15 9.50 13.82
CA ASP A 422 -36.96 9.83 14.61
C ASP A 422 -35.70 9.69 13.76
N VAL A 423 -35.60 8.61 12.97
CA VAL A 423 -34.49 8.39 12.04
C VAL A 423 -34.45 9.48 10.96
N ASP A 424 -35.61 9.85 10.40
CA ASP A 424 -35.73 10.93 9.42
C ASP A 424 -35.36 12.30 10.00
N ALA A 425 -35.66 12.55 11.28
CA ALA A 425 -35.25 13.77 11.98
C ALA A 425 -33.73 13.82 12.15
N VAL A 426 -33.11 12.72 12.59
CA VAL A 426 -31.66 12.58 12.74
C VAL A 426 -30.95 12.75 11.40
N ALA A 427 -31.43 12.09 10.34
CA ALA A 427 -30.85 12.17 9.02
C ALA A 427 -30.84 13.61 8.48
N ARG A 428 -31.96 14.34 8.64
CA ARG A 428 -32.05 15.76 8.26
C ARG A 428 -31.11 16.65 9.07
N ALA A 429 -31.04 16.43 10.39
CA ALA A 429 -30.19 17.23 11.28
C ALA A 429 -28.70 17.05 10.99
N GLN A 430 -28.27 15.85 10.61
CA GLN A 430 -26.87 15.50 10.34
C GLN A 430 -26.48 15.60 8.85
N GLY A 431 -27.43 15.97 7.97
CA GLY A 431 -27.19 16.00 6.52
C GLY A 431 -26.94 14.62 5.90
N ILE A 432 -27.43 13.55 6.53
CA ILE A 432 -27.27 12.18 6.06
C ILE A 432 -28.35 11.89 5.01
N THR A 433 -27.94 11.39 3.85
CA THR A 433 -28.88 10.87 2.85
C THR A 433 -29.13 9.39 3.11
N LEU A 434 -30.36 9.03 3.51
CA LEU A 434 -30.73 7.64 3.74
C LEU A 434 -30.83 6.90 2.40
N PRO A 435 -30.06 5.81 2.20
CA PRO A 435 -30.08 5.06 0.95
C PRO A 435 -31.41 4.30 0.78
N PRO A 436 -31.86 4.07 -0.47
CA PRO A 436 -33.06 3.29 -0.72
C PRO A 436 -32.89 1.86 -0.22
N GLY A 437 -33.94 1.33 0.43
CA GLY A 437 -33.95 -0.02 0.96
C GLY A 437 -33.29 -0.20 2.34
N LEU A 438 -32.84 0.88 3.00
CA LEU A 438 -32.53 0.83 4.43
C LEU A 438 -33.82 0.57 5.22
N GLU A 439 -33.85 -0.52 5.98
CA GLU A 439 -35.03 -0.94 6.72
C GLU A 439 -35.07 -0.26 8.09
N ILE A 440 -36.22 0.31 8.44
CA ILE A 440 -36.48 0.94 9.73
C ILE A 440 -37.74 0.30 10.29
N LEU A 441 -37.63 -0.34 11.46
CA LEU A 441 -38.73 -1.01 12.12
C LEU A 441 -39.04 -0.34 13.45
N ASP A 442 -40.29 0.09 13.64
CA ASP A 442 -40.76 0.61 14.92
C ASP A 442 -40.87 -0.55 15.94
N PRO A 443 -40.03 -0.55 17.01
CA PRO A 443 -40.05 -1.61 18.02
C PRO A 443 -41.43 -1.76 18.69
N GLU A 444 -42.18 -0.68 18.86
CA GLU A 444 -43.49 -0.69 19.53
C GLU A 444 -44.55 -1.46 18.71
N LEU A 445 -44.47 -1.36 17.38
CA LEU A 445 -45.41 -2.03 16.48
C LEU A 445 -45.11 -3.52 16.31
N ILE A 446 -43.84 -3.93 16.47
CA ILE A 446 -43.41 -5.32 16.24
C ILE A 446 -43.29 -6.14 17.52
N ARG A 447 -43.13 -5.52 18.71
CA ARG A 447 -42.82 -6.24 19.96
C ARG A 447 -43.80 -7.38 20.29
N GLY A 448 -45.09 -7.20 20.01
CA GLY A 448 -46.12 -8.20 20.30
C GLY A 448 -45.90 -9.54 19.60
N ARG A 449 -45.21 -9.55 18.44
CA ARG A 449 -44.88 -10.78 17.69
C ARG A 449 -43.89 -11.69 18.43
N TYR A 450 -43.10 -11.13 19.34
CA TYR A 450 -42.01 -11.86 20.00
C TYR A 450 -42.37 -12.41 21.39
N VAL A 451 -43.54 -12.06 21.94
CA VAL A 451 -43.97 -12.47 23.29
C VAL A 451 -44.08 -13.98 23.41
N GLU A 452 -44.89 -14.62 22.57
CA GLU A 452 -45.12 -16.08 22.60
C GLU A 452 -43.81 -16.87 22.32
N PRO A 453 -43.02 -16.55 21.27
CA PRO A 453 -41.74 -17.22 21.04
C PRO A 453 -40.75 -17.06 22.20
N MET A 454 -40.67 -15.88 22.84
CA MET A 454 -39.76 -15.64 23.96
C MET A 454 -40.14 -16.45 25.20
N VAL A 455 -41.44 -16.57 25.48
CA VAL A 455 -41.97 -17.41 26.57
C VAL A 455 -41.58 -18.87 26.34
N GLU A 456 -41.72 -19.39 25.12
CA GLU A 456 -41.34 -20.78 24.83
C GLU A 456 -39.82 -21.01 24.95
N LEU A 457 -38.99 -20.11 24.40
CA LEU A 457 -37.52 -20.18 24.52
C LEU A 457 -37.03 -20.14 25.97
N ARG A 458 -37.75 -19.43 26.86
CA ARG A 458 -37.38 -19.22 28.27
C ARG A 458 -38.29 -19.93 29.27
N LYS A 459 -39.09 -20.89 28.82
CA LYS A 459 -40.02 -21.67 29.65
C LYS A 459 -39.35 -22.36 30.85
N SER A 460 -38.13 -22.85 30.65
CA SER A 460 -37.31 -23.47 31.70
C SER A 460 -36.88 -22.51 32.82
N LYS A 461 -37.07 -21.20 32.64
CA LYS A 461 -36.80 -20.15 33.62
C LYS A 461 -38.06 -19.45 34.11
N ASN A 462 -39.23 -20.08 33.93
CA ASN A 462 -40.54 -19.59 34.39
C ASN A 462 -40.91 -18.18 33.88
N LEU A 463 -40.49 -17.83 32.64
CA LEU A 463 -40.91 -16.58 32.00
C LEU A 463 -42.39 -16.70 31.56
N ASN A 464 -43.22 -15.72 31.92
CA ASN A 464 -44.63 -15.63 31.48
C ASN A 464 -44.83 -14.44 30.51
N ALA A 465 -46.00 -14.36 29.87
CA ALA A 465 -46.28 -13.34 28.84
C ALA A 465 -46.14 -11.90 29.35
N PRO A 466 -46.69 -11.48 30.52
CA PRO A 466 -46.47 -10.12 31.03
C PRO A 466 -45.00 -9.77 31.29
N MET A 467 -44.21 -10.73 31.80
CA MET A 467 -42.76 -10.52 32.00
C MET A 467 -41.99 -10.43 30.68
N ALA A 468 -42.42 -11.20 29.66
CA ALA A 468 -41.84 -11.13 28.32
C ALA A 468 -42.17 -9.79 27.64
N GLU A 469 -43.41 -9.33 27.72
CA GLU A 469 -43.82 -8.01 27.23
C GLU A 469 -42.98 -6.88 27.84
N GLN A 470 -42.76 -6.92 29.17
CA GLN A 470 -41.92 -5.93 29.85
C GLN A 470 -40.46 -5.98 29.37
N GLN A 471 -39.88 -7.17 29.17
CA GLN A 471 -38.51 -7.28 28.66
C GLN A 471 -38.38 -6.84 27.20
N LEU A 472 -39.44 -7.03 26.41
CA LEU A 472 -39.51 -6.60 25.01
C LEU A 472 -39.71 -5.10 24.85
N GLU A 473 -39.82 -4.32 25.93
CA GLU A 473 -39.70 -2.84 25.85
C GLU A 473 -38.27 -2.41 25.49
N ASP A 474 -37.27 -3.25 25.74
CA ASP A 474 -35.88 -3.01 25.38
C ASP A 474 -35.63 -3.41 23.90
N PRO A 475 -35.25 -2.46 23.02
CA PRO A 475 -34.94 -2.74 21.62
C PRO A 475 -33.85 -3.80 21.43
N VAL A 476 -32.89 -3.92 22.36
CA VAL A 476 -31.84 -4.95 22.31
C VAL A 476 -32.44 -6.34 22.47
N VAL A 477 -33.45 -6.48 23.34
CA VAL A 477 -34.16 -7.75 23.53
C VAL A 477 -34.99 -8.09 22.30
N ILE A 478 -35.68 -7.10 21.70
CA ILE A 478 -36.39 -7.27 20.42
C ILE A 478 -35.42 -7.74 19.33
N GLY A 479 -34.30 -7.05 19.14
CA GLY A 479 -33.29 -7.41 18.14
C GLY A 479 -32.71 -8.81 18.38
N THR A 480 -32.51 -9.18 19.65
CA THR A 480 -32.06 -10.54 20.01
C THR A 480 -33.10 -11.59 19.69
N MET A 481 -34.39 -11.30 19.87
CA MET A 481 -35.48 -12.19 19.45
C MET A 481 -35.58 -12.33 17.93
N MET A 482 -35.41 -11.23 17.19
CA MET A 482 -35.30 -11.28 15.71
C MET A 482 -34.17 -12.20 15.27
N LEU A 483 -33.01 -12.11 15.92
CA LEU A 483 -31.87 -13.00 15.66
C LEU A 483 -32.18 -14.45 16.04
N ALA A 484 -32.79 -14.68 17.20
CA ALA A 484 -33.16 -16.01 17.68
C ALA A 484 -34.11 -16.73 16.70
N LEU A 485 -35.02 -15.98 16.07
CA LEU A 485 -36.01 -16.47 15.10
C LEU A 485 -35.54 -16.43 13.63
N ASP A 486 -34.25 -16.16 13.37
CA ASP A 486 -33.66 -16.12 12.02
C ASP A 486 -34.28 -15.05 11.10
N GLU A 487 -34.89 -14.00 11.66
CA GLU A 487 -35.37 -12.84 10.89
C GLU A 487 -34.21 -11.92 10.44
N VAL A 488 -33.11 -11.97 11.20
CA VAL A 488 -31.82 -11.31 10.92
C VAL A 488 -30.66 -12.27 11.19
N ASP A 489 -29.49 -11.96 10.62
CA ASP A 489 -28.29 -12.81 10.67
C ASP A 489 -27.31 -12.42 11.80
N GLY A 490 -27.40 -11.20 12.35
CA GLY A 490 -26.55 -10.75 13.45
C GLY A 490 -27.04 -9.45 14.10
N LEU A 491 -26.48 -9.12 15.27
CA LEU A 491 -26.85 -7.94 16.07
C LEU A 491 -25.61 -7.12 16.47
N VAL A 492 -25.70 -5.79 16.35
CA VAL A 492 -24.68 -4.85 16.85
C VAL A 492 -25.36 -3.79 17.72
N SER A 493 -24.89 -3.60 18.95
CA SER A 493 -25.39 -2.62 19.92
C SER A 493 -24.24 -2.11 20.80
N GLY A 494 -24.47 -1.12 21.67
CA GLY A 494 -23.52 -0.77 22.74
C GLY A 494 -23.02 0.68 22.74
N LEU A 495 -23.57 1.56 21.90
CA LEU A 495 -23.29 3.00 21.98
C LEU A 495 -24.03 3.63 23.17
N VAL A 496 -25.29 3.25 23.34
CA VAL A 496 -26.17 3.76 24.39
C VAL A 496 -26.28 2.74 25.53
N HIS A 497 -26.41 1.46 25.18
CA HIS A 497 -26.53 0.38 26.15
C HIS A 497 -25.16 -0.01 26.73
N SER A 498 -25.16 -0.45 27.99
CA SER A 498 -23.95 -1.05 28.56
C SER A 498 -23.66 -2.42 27.92
N THR A 499 -22.40 -2.83 27.88
CA THR A 499 -21.97 -4.18 27.46
C THR A 499 -22.80 -5.29 28.13
N ALA A 500 -23.13 -5.13 29.41
CA ALA A 500 -23.96 -6.10 30.13
C ALA A 500 -25.40 -6.18 29.58
N ASN A 501 -25.96 -5.07 29.11
CA ASN A 501 -27.29 -5.02 28.49
C ASN A 501 -27.28 -5.60 27.08
N THR A 502 -26.19 -5.46 26.32
CA THR A 502 -26.01 -6.11 25.01
C THR A 502 -25.87 -7.64 25.16
N ILE A 503 -25.06 -8.09 26.11
CA ILE A 503 -24.63 -9.50 26.19
C ILE A 503 -25.63 -10.38 26.94
N ARG A 504 -26.28 -9.86 27.99
CA ARG A 504 -27.21 -10.65 28.81
C ARG A 504 -28.35 -11.26 27.98
N PRO A 505 -29.05 -10.52 27.10
CA PRO A 505 -30.08 -11.10 26.22
C PRO A 505 -29.50 -12.17 25.29
N ALA A 506 -28.32 -11.93 24.71
CA ALA A 506 -27.65 -12.90 23.85
C ALA A 506 -27.39 -14.24 24.56
N LEU A 507 -26.86 -14.21 25.79
CA LEU A 507 -26.63 -15.41 26.59
C LEU A 507 -27.95 -16.12 26.98
N GLN A 508 -29.02 -15.36 27.21
CA GLN A 508 -30.31 -15.93 27.63
C GLN A 508 -31.09 -16.57 26.46
N LEU A 509 -31.02 -15.97 25.28
CA LEU A 509 -31.85 -16.32 24.12
C LEU A 509 -31.09 -17.09 23.04
N ILE A 510 -29.87 -16.66 22.70
CA ILE A 510 -29.03 -17.27 21.65
C ILE A 510 -28.20 -18.44 22.21
N LYS A 511 -27.61 -18.24 23.40
CA LYS A 511 -26.73 -19.19 24.10
C LYS A 511 -25.42 -19.46 23.34
N THR A 512 -24.56 -20.31 23.90
CA THR A 512 -23.32 -20.73 23.28
C THR A 512 -23.56 -21.66 22.08
N ALA A 513 -22.59 -21.68 21.17
CA ALA A 513 -22.54 -22.61 20.06
C ALA A 513 -22.38 -24.06 20.58
N PRO A 514 -22.82 -25.08 19.82
CA PRO A 514 -22.57 -26.47 20.18
C PRO A 514 -21.07 -26.74 20.37
N GLY A 515 -20.69 -27.32 21.50
CA GLY A 515 -19.28 -27.58 21.83
C GLY A 515 -18.58 -26.42 22.56
N SER A 516 -19.20 -25.24 22.65
CA SER A 516 -18.67 -24.11 23.44
C SER A 516 -19.32 -24.03 24.82
N SER A 517 -18.51 -23.95 25.86
CA SER A 517 -18.95 -23.79 27.24
C SER A 517 -19.07 -22.33 27.66
N LEU A 518 -18.36 -21.43 26.98
CA LEU A 518 -18.27 -20.01 27.32
C LEU A 518 -18.29 -19.10 26.09
N VAL A 519 -18.56 -17.81 26.35
CA VAL A 519 -18.42 -16.72 25.38
C VAL A 519 -17.17 -15.92 25.74
N SER A 520 -16.30 -15.71 24.76
CA SER A 520 -15.07 -14.92 24.92
C SER A 520 -15.09 -13.72 23.97
N SER A 521 -14.04 -12.89 24.01
CA SER A 521 -13.92 -11.74 23.12
C SER A 521 -12.51 -11.59 22.57
N VAL A 522 -12.40 -11.06 21.36
CA VAL A 522 -11.12 -10.64 20.79
C VAL A 522 -11.12 -9.21 20.29
N PHE A 523 -9.95 -8.61 20.29
CA PHE A 523 -9.64 -7.41 19.53
C PHE A 523 -8.68 -7.73 18.39
N PHE A 524 -8.90 -7.12 17.23
CA PHE A 524 -7.91 -7.04 16.17
C PHE A 524 -7.07 -5.79 16.42
N MET A 525 -5.80 -5.97 16.75
CA MET A 525 -4.84 -4.90 17.00
C MET A 525 -4.12 -4.56 15.69
N LEU A 526 -4.37 -3.38 15.14
CA LEU A 526 -3.86 -2.96 13.83
C LEU A 526 -2.52 -2.22 14.02
N PHE A 527 -1.43 -2.98 14.09
CA PHE A 527 -0.09 -2.39 14.10
C PHE A 527 0.33 -1.99 12.68
N PRO A 528 1.24 -1.02 12.52
CA PRO A 528 1.64 -0.52 11.20
C PRO A 528 2.10 -1.59 10.20
N GLU A 529 2.61 -2.72 10.67
CA GLU A 529 3.16 -3.80 9.84
C GLU A 529 2.31 -5.07 9.81
N GLN A 530 1.36 -5.23 10.75
CA GLN A 530 0.56 -6.45 10.86
C GLN A 530 -0.66 -6.27 11.75
N VAL A 531 -1.66 -7.11 11.54
CA VAL A 531 -2.80 -7.26 12.45
C VAL A 531 -2.59 -8.46 13.37
N LEU A 532 -2.74 -8.24 14.68
CA LEU A 532 -2.68 -9.27 15.72
C LEU A 532 -4.06 -9.45 16.37
N VAL A 533 -4.30 -10.61 16.97
CA VAL A 533 -5.56 -10.92 17.67
C VAL A 533 -5.29 -11.07 19.16
N TYR A 534 -5.99 -10.29 19.99
CA TYR A 534 -5.85 -10.29 21.45
C TYR A 534 -7.14 -10.83 22.08
N GLY A 535 -7.06 -11.91 22.85
CA GLY A 535 -8.21 -12.49 23.56
C GLY A 535 -7.81 -13.11 24.90
N ASP A 536 -8.66 -13.32 25.88
CA ASP A 536 -9.89 -12.58 26.11
C ASP A 536 -9.58 -11.22 26.77
N CYS A 537 -10.33 -10.17 26.41
CA CYS A 537 -10.11 -8.81 26.89
C CYS A 537 -11.34 -8.16 27.54
N VAL A 538 -12.51 -8.84 27.53
CA VAL A 538 -13.78 -8.27 28.00
C VAL A 538 -14.61 -9.23 28.86
N MET A 539 -14.64 -10.53 28.55
CA MET A 539 -15.71 -11.42 29.02
C MET A 539 -15.40 -12.16 30.32
N ASN A 540 -14.25 -12.80 30.43
CA ASN A 540 -13.97 -13.79 31.46
C ASN A 540 -12.91 -13.27 32.46
N PRO A 541 -13.31 -12.88 33.70
CA PRO A 541 -12.38 -12.31 34.69
C PRO A 541 -11.23 -13.23 35.08
N HIS A 542 -11.55 -14.49 35.37
CA HIS A 542 -10.63 -15.49 35.89
C HIS A 542 -10.91 -16.85 35.24
N PRO A 543 -10.56 -17.03 33.95
CA PRO A 543 -10.80 -18.28 33.27
C PRO A 543 -9.97 -19.41 33.90
N SER A 544 -10.60 -20.57 34.10
CA SER A 544 -9.93 -21.83 34.43
C SER A 544 -9.07 -22.32 33.27
N ALA A 545 -8.20 -23.32 33.50
CA ALA A 545 -7.34 -23.86 32.44
C ALA A 545 -8.13 -24.41 31.23
N ALA A 546 -9.28 -25.06 31.48
CA ALA A 546 -10.14 -25.57 30.42
C ALA A 546 -10.83 -24.43 29.63
N GLU A 547 -11.31 -23.41 30.33
CA GLU A 547 -11.90 -22.22 29.71
C GLU A 547 -10.86 -21.45 28.89
N LEU A 548 -9.64 -21.32 29.40
CA LEU A 548 -8.54 -20.65 28.71
C LEU A 548 -8.11 -21.41 27.44
N ALA A 549 -8.13 -22.75 27.48
CA ALA A 549 -7.91 -23.58 26.30
C ALA A 549 -9.01 -23.38 25.24
N GLU A 550 -10.28 -23.24 25.66
CA GLU A 550 -11.39 -22.94 24.75
C GLU A 550 -11.26 -21.53 24.14
N ILE A 551 -10.87 -20.52 24.92
CA ILE A 551 -10.60 -19.16 24.43
C ILE A 551 -9.52 -19.18 23.35
N ALA A 552 -8.46 -19.98 23.55
CA ALA A 552 -7.38 -20.11 22.58
C ALA A 552 -7.87 -20.67 21.23
N GLN A 553 -8.75 -21.68 21.27
CA GLN A 553 -9.36 -22.27 20.08
C GLN A 553 -10.28 -21.28 19.38
N GLN A 554 -11.21 -20.65 20.10
CA GLN A 554 -12.12 -19.64 19.55
C GLN A 554 -11.35 -18.46 18.90
N SER A 555 -10.25 -18.05 19.52
CA SER A 555 -9.38 -16.98 19.03
C SER A 555 -8.63 -17.39 17.76
N ALA A 556 -8.14 -18.64 17.69
CA ALA A 556 -7.49 -19.18 16.51
C ALA A 556 -8.45 -19.32 15.31
N GLU A 557 -9.65 -19.86 15.55
CA GLU A 557 -10.71 -19.97 14.54
C GLU A 557 -11.10 -18.59 14.00
N SER A 558 -11.22 -17.60 14.89
CA SER A 558 -11.50 -16.23 14.48
C SER A 558 -10.36 -15.63 13.67
N ALA A 559 -9.11 -15.77 14.11
CA ALA A 559 -7.96 -15.32 13.33
C ALA A 559 -8.01 -15.90 11.90
N GLN A 560 -8.24 -17.21 11.78
CA GLN A 560 -8.37 -17.88 10.49
C GLN A 560 -9.55 -17.35 9.65
N ALA A 561 -10.73 -17.17 10.26
CA ALA A 561 -11.92 -16.63 9.59
C ALA A 561 -11.69 -15.23 9.00
N PHE A 562 -10.80 -14.45 9.61
CA PHE A 562 -10.41 -13.11 9.15
C PHE A 562 -9.09 -13.07 8.36
N GLY A 563 -8.54 -14.23 7.96
CA GLY A 563 -7.38 -14.34 7.08
C GLY A 563 -6.02 -14.17 7.77
N ILE A 564 -5.99 -14.21 9.11
CA ILE A 564 -4.78 -14.19 9.92
C ILE A 564 -4.39 -15.64 10.21
N ALA A 565 -3.16 -16.04 9.84
CA ALA A 565 -2.66 -17.38 10.12
C ALA A 565 -2.50 -17.57 11.64
N PRO A 566 -3.19 -18.54 12.28
CA PRO A 566 -3.21 -18.65 13.73
C PRO A 566 -1.90 -19.23 14.29
N ARG A 567 -1.17 -18.42 15.06
CA ARG A 567 -0.06 -18.83 15.92
C ARG A 567 -0.34 -18.30 17.31
N VAL A 568 -0.83 -19.17 18.17
CA VAL A 568 -1.43 -18.83 19.45
C VAL A 568 -0.37 -18.89 20.54
N ALA A 569 -0.04 -17.73 21.11
CA ALA A 569 0.78 -17.63 22.30
C ALA A 569 -0.12 -17.55 23.53
N MET A 570 0.00 -18.52 24.43
CA MET A 570 -0.65 -18.49 25.73
C MET A 570 0.23 -17.66 26.68
N ILE A 571 -0.24 -16.44 26.98
CA ILE A 571 0.56 -15.42 27.65
C ILE A 571 0.64 -15.67 29.15
N SER A 572 1.84 -15.49 29.68
CA SER A 572 2.15 -15.57 31.10
C SER A 572 3.22 -14.54 31.43
N TYR A 573 3.35 -14.18 32.70
CA TYR A 573 4.44 -13.31 33.16
C TYR A 573 5.78 -14.05 33.24
N SER A 574 5.78 -15.40 33.25
CA SER A 574 6.96 -16.27 33.24
C SER A 574 6.75 -17.52 32.37
N SER A 575 7.84 -17.98 31.75
CA SER A 575 7.91 -19.27 31.04
C SER A 575 8.42 -20.40 31.96
N ASP A 576 9.19 -20.04 33.00
CA ASP A 576 9.81 -20.94 33.99
C ASP A 576 9.30 -20.63 35.40
N SER A 577 8.53 -21.55 35.97
CA SER A 577 8.29 -21.66 37.41
C SER A 577 7.50 -22.93 37.71
N ALA A 578 8.19 -23.99 38.15
CA ALA A 578 7.59 -25.28 38.52
C ALA A 578 6.74 -25.24 39.82
N SER A 579 6.33 -24.04 40.27
CA SER A 579 5.69 -23.84 41.58
C SER A 579 4.74 -22.64 41.66
N ASP A 580 4.37 -22.02 40.54
CA ASP A 580 3.38 -20.93 40.53
C ASP A 580 2.06 -21.41 39.90
N GLU A 581 0.96 -21.27 40.64
CA GLU A 581 -0.37 -21.74 40.22
C GLU A 581 -0.89 -21.03 38.95
N GLU A 582 -0.58 -19.74 38.76
CA GLU A 582 -1.01 -18.99 37.57
C GLU A 582 -0.24 -19.45 36.32
N VAL A 583 1.05 -19.76 36.47
CA VAL A 583 1.87 -20.29 35.37
C VAL A 583 1.47 -21.73 35.03
N GLU A 584 1.18 -22.55 36.05
CA GLU A 584 0.72 -23.92 35.84
C GLU A 584 -0.67 -23.97 35.21
N LYS A 585 -1.56 -23.03 35.55
CA LYS A 585 -2.85 -22.85 34.87
C LYS A 585 -2.68 -22.63 33.36
N VAL A 586 -1.76 -21.74 32.96
CA VAL A 586 -1.49 -21.47 31.53
C VAL A 586 -0.83 -22.67 30.87
N ARG A 587 0.04 -23.39 31.57
CA ARG A 587 0.68 -24.63 31.07
C ARG A 587 -0.35 -25.72 30.79
N GLU A 588 -1.24 -25.97 31.74
CA GLU A 588 -2.32 -26.95 31.57
C GLU A 588 -3.30 -26.52 30.47
N ALA A 589 -3.65 -25.23 30.40
CA ALA A 589 -4.47 -24.70 29.31
C ALA A 589 -3.82 -24.92 27.93
N THR A 590 -2.51 -24.71 27.83
CA THR A 590 -1.74 -24.93 26.59
C THR A 590 -1.82 -26.40 26.17
N ARG A 591 -1.62 -27.33 27.11
CA ARG A 591 -1.71 -28.77 26.86
C ARG A 591 -3.11 -29.17 26.38
N LEU A 592 -4.15 -28.71 27.08
CA LEU A 592 -5.55 -28.97 26.71
C LEU A 592 -5.89 -28.42 25.32
N ALA A 593 -5.42 -27.21 24.99
CA ALA A 593 -5.66 -26.60 23.69
C ALA A 593 -4.97 -27.37 22.55
N GLN A 594 -3.73 -27.81 22.76
CA GLN A 594 -2.96 -28.63 21.81
C GLN A 594 -3.62 -29.99 21.56
N ASP A 595 -4.09 -30.65 22.62
CA ASP A 595 -4.75 -31.96 22.53
C ASP A 595 -6.05 -31.88 21.73
N ALA A 596 -6.85 -30.83 21.95
CA ALA A 596 -8.17 -30.68 21.33
C ALA A 596 -8.13 -30.09 19.91
N ALA A 597 -7.05 -29.41 19.51
CA ALA A 597 -6.93 -28.79 18.19
C ALA A 597 -5.65 -29.25 17.44
N GLN A 598 -5.62 -30.53 17.07
CA GLN A 598 -4.51 -31.13 16.32
C GLN A 598 -4.26 -30.37 15.00
N GLY A 599 -3.07 -29.76 14.88
CA GLY A 599 -2.64 -29.01 13.70
C GLY A 599 -2.60 -27.49 13.87
N LEU A 600 -3.16 -26.93 14.96
CA LEU A 600 -2.96 -25.53 15.31
C LEU A 600 -1.59 -25.33 15.99
N LEU A 601 -0.93 -24.22 15.66
CA LEU A 601 0.31 -23.81 16.30
C LEU A 601 -0.03 -23.06 17.59
N ILE A 602 0.01 -23.76 18.72
CA ILE A 602 -0.26 -23.22 20.05
C ILE A 602 0.95 -23.50 20.92
N ASP A 603 1.45 -22.49 21.63
CA ASP A 603 2.57 -22.65 22.57
C ASP A 603 2.44 -21.71 23.78
N GLY A 604 3.03 -22.12 24.89
CA GLY A 604 2.82 -21.49 26.18
C GLY A 604 3.32 -22.34 27.35
N PRO A 605 3.50 -21.75 28.54
CA PRO A 605 3.39 -20.32 28.83
C PRO A 605 4.52 -19.51 28.18
N LEU A 606 4.19 -18.36 27.58
CA LEU A 606 5.16 -17.45 26.97
C LEU A 606 5.02 -16.04 27.53
N GLN A 607 6.16 -15.41 27.81
CA GLN A 607 6.20 -13.96 28.03
C GLN A 607 5.86 -13.22 26.75
N TYR A 608 5.27 -12.03 26.88
CA TYR A 608 4.80 -11.25 25.74
C TYR A 608 5.93 -10.89 24.76
N ASP A 609 7.10 -10.54 25.28
CA ASP A 609 8.29 -10.22 24.49
C ASP A 609 8.85 -11.45 23.76
N ALA A 610 8.87 -12.62 24.40
CA ALA A 610 9.20 -13.89 23.77
C ALA A 610 8.19 -14.27 22.67
N ALA A 611 6.89 -13.98 22.86
CA ALA A 611 5.86 -14.23 21.86
C ALA A 611 5.97 -13.28 20.64
N ALA A 612 6.32 -12.01 20.87
CA ALA A 612 6.29 -10.97 19.83
C ALA A 612 7.64 -10.71 19.13
N ASN A 613 8.78 -10.93 19.79
CA ASN A 613 10.10 -10.53 19.28
C ASN A 613 10.95 -11.75 18.85
N PRO A 614 11.27 -11.91 17.54
CA PRO A 614 12.11 -13.01 17.04
C PRO A 614 13.52 -13.07 17.63
N ALA A 615 14.09 -11.96 18.09
CA ALA A 615 15.40 -11.96 18.73
C ALA A 615 15.35 -12.56 20.14
N ILE A 616 14.35 -12.17 20.93
CA ILE A 616 14.14 -12.67 22.29
C ILE A 616 13.67 -14.13 22.25
N ALA A 617 12.79 -14.47 21.31
CA ALA A 617 12.32 -15.84 21.10
C ALA A 617 13.45 -16.84 20.85
N ARG A 618 14.51 -16.44 20.12
CA ARG A 618 15.69 -17.29 19.87
C ARG A 618 16.48 -17.60 21.14
N GLU A 619 16.38 -16.75 22.16
CA GLU A 619 17.05 -16.93 23.44
C GLU A 619 16.17 -17.71 24.42
N LEU A 620 14.89 -17.31 24.55
CA LEU A 620 13.99 -17.84 25.58
C LEU A 620 13.17 -19.07 25.14
N ALA A 621 12.90 -19.23 23.84
CA ALA A 621 12.06 -20.32 23.31
C ALA A 621 12.47 -20.77 21.89
N PRO A 622 13.73 -21.18 21.65
CA PRO A 622 14.26 -21.43 20.31
C PRO A 622 13.59 -22.56 19.53
N ALA A 623 13.00 -23.54 20.23
CA ALA A 623 12.30 -24.68 19.63
C ALA A 623 10.81 -24.40 19.36
N SER A 624 10.29 -23.24 19.81
CA SER A 624 8.88 -22.91 19.67
C SER A 624 8.53 -22.56 18.22
N PRO A 625 7.46 -23.15 17.65
CA PRO A 625 6.94 -22.74 16.36
C PRO A 625 6.12 -21.43 16.42
N VAL A 626 5.84 -20.91 17.62
CA VAL A 626 5.00 -19.72 17.87
C VAL A 626 5.83 -18.53 18.34
N ALA A 627 6.83 -18.73 19.21
CA ALA A 627 7.59 -17.63 19.81
C ALA A 627 8.24 -16.74 18.74
N GLY A 628 8.16 -15.43 18.95
CA GLY A 628 8.61 -14.37 18.04
C GLY A 628 7.79 -14.23 16.77
N ARG A 629 6.76 -15.07 16.58
CA ARG A 629 5.92 -15.11 15.37
C ARG A 629 4.42 -15.19 15.72
N ALA A 630 4.06 -14.97 16.98
CA ALA A 630 2.69 -15.08 17.44
C ALA A 630 1.80 -14.05 16.72
N THR A 631 0.64 -14.51 16.29
CA THR A 631 -0.40 -13.68 15.66
C THR A 631 -1.65 -13.59 16.53
N VAL A 632 -1.80 -14.53 17.47
CA VAL A 632 -2.90 -14.60 18.42
C VAL A 632 -2.31 -14.65 19.83
N PHE A 633 -2.73 -13.74 20.69
CA PHE A 633 -2.25 -13.58 22.06
C PHE A 633 -3.41 -13.88 23.00
N VAL A 634 -3.28 -14.95 23.77
CA VAL A 634 -4.29 -15.41 24.73
C VAL A 634 -3.87 -15.03 26.14
N PHE A 635 -4.56 -14.08 26.75
CA PHE A 635 -4.24 -13.55 28.08
C PHE A 635 -4.79 -14.44 29.19
N PRO A 636 -4.07 -14.56 30.33
CA PRO A 636 -4.41 -15.50 31.39
C PRO A 636 -5.61 -15.07 32.24
N ASP A 637 -6.00 -13.79 32.17
CA ASP A 637 -7.10 -13.18 32.92
C ASP A 637 -7.51 -11.83 32.30
N LEU A 638 -8.66 -11.31 32.72
CA LEU A 638 -9.22 -10.06 32.19
C LEU A 638 -8.42 -8.81 32.57
N ASN A 639 -7.80 -8.75 33.75
CA ASN A 639 -7.00 -7.58 34.13
C ASN A 639 -5.80 -7.46 33.20
N THR A 640 -5.12 -8.58 32.92
CA THR A 640 -3.99 -8.63 32.01
C THR A 640 -4.42 -8.28 30.58
N GLY A 641 -5.49 -8.89 30.05
CA GLY A 641 -5.97 -8.62 28.69
C GLY A 641 -6.54 -7.20 28.51
N ASN A 642 -7.38 -6.73 29.44
CA ASN A 642 -8.00 -5.40 29.37
C ASN A 642 -6.97 -4.28 29.47
N THR A 643 -6.04 -4.40 30.42
CA THR A 643 -4.99 -3.39 30.62
C THR A 643 -4.04 -3.36 29.43
N THR A 644 -3.61 -4.53 28.95
CA THR A 644 -2.64 -4.62 27.85
C THR A 644 -3.17 -4.05 26.55
N HIS A 645 -4.36 -4.44 26.08
CA HIS A 645 -4.86 -3.93 24.79
C HIS A 645 -5.08 -2.41 24.84
N LYS A 646 -5.57 -1.86 25.95
CA LYS A 646 -5.75 -0.41 26.11
C LYS A 646 -4.43 0.35 26.21
N ALA A 647 -3.46 -0.20 26.95
CA ALA A 647 -2.13 0.39 27.04
C ALA A 647 -1.48 0.44 25.65
N VAL A 648 -1.53 -0.66 24.90
CA VAL A 648 -1.03 -0.73 23.52
C VAL A 648 -1.76 0.26 22.61
N GLN A 649 -3.10 0.28 22.65
CA GLN A 649 -3.92 1.21 21.85
C GLN A 649 -3.52 2.67 22.10
N ARG A 650 -3.37 3.06 23.37
CA ARG A 650 -3.08 4.45 23.78
C ARG A 650 -1.62 4.85 23.61
N SER A 651 -0.68 3.92 23.77
CA SER A 651 0.75 4.23 23.70
C SER A 651 1.33 4.11 22.29
N ALA A 652 0.70 3.33 21.40
CA ALA A 652 1.17 3.13 20.03
C ALA A 652 0.36 3.91 18.99
N ASP A 653 -0.56 4.78 19.42
CA ASP A 653 -1.62 5.37 18.56
C ASP A 653 -2.27 4.31 17.65
N GLY A 654 -2.39 3.10 18.19
CA GLY A 654 -2.79 1.91 17.44
C GLY A 654 -4.31 1.87 17.31
N VAL A 655 -4.79 1.61 16.10
CA VAL A 655 -6.21 1.31 15.88
C VAL A 655 -6.49 -0.11 16.37
N SER A 656 -7.61 -0.32 17.03
CA SER A 656 -8.07 -1.64 17.44
C SER A 656 -9.52 -1.81 16.99
N LEU A 657 -9.84 -2.92 16.34
CA LEU A 657 -11.22 -3.26 15.98
C LEU A 657 -11.76 -4.31 16.94
N GLY A 658 -12.93 -4.05 17.51
CA GLY A 658 -13.59 -4.92 18.48
C GLY A 658 -14.15 -4.16 19.69
N PRO A 659 -14.60 -4.87 20.73
CA PRO A 659 -14.49 -6.31 20.90
C PRO A 659 -15.39 -7.09 19.95
N MET A 660 -14.89 -8.20 19.43
CA MET A 660 -15.70 -9.18 18.70
C MET A 660 -15.96 -10.38 19.63
N LEU A 661 -17.23 -10.67 19.92
CA LEU A 661 -17.62 -11.81 20.76
C LEU A 661 -17.51 -13.12 19.98
N GLN A 662 -17.15 -14.18 20.69
CA GLN A 662 -16.91 -15.52 20.15
C GLN A 662 -17.62 -16.57 20.99
N GLY A 663 -17.92 -17.73 20.40
CA GLY A 663 -18.57 -18.85 21.10
C GLY A 663 -20.09 -18.75 21.22
N LEU A 664 -20.73 -17.69 20.70
CA LEU A 664 -22.19 -17.60 20.58
C LEU A 664 -22.71 -18.39 19.37
N ARG A 665 -23.92 -18.95 19.47
CA ARG A 665 -24.56 -19.68 18.36
C ARG A 665 -24.93 -18.80 17.17
N LYS A 666 -25.22 -17.53 17.42
CA LYS A 666 -25.50 -16.51 16.41
C LYS A 666 -24.75 -15.23 16.81
N PRO A 667 -24.23 -14.47 15.85
CA PRO A 667 -23.30 -13.40 16.14
C PRO A 667 -24.00 -12.18 16.76
N VAL A 668 -23.47 -11.76 17.91
CA VAL A 668 -23.86 -10.55 18.63
C VAL A 668 -22.58 -9.84 19.01
N ASN A 669 -22.45 -8.56 18.70
CA ASN A 669 -21.28 -7.77 19.07
C ASN A 669 -21.67 -6.49 19.81
N ASP A 670 -20.77 -6.08 20.72
CA ASP A 670 -20.87 -4.86 21.50
C ASP A 670 -19.92 -3.81 20.92
N LEU A 671 -20.37 -2.57 20.82
CA LEU A 671 -19.56 -1.46 20.36
C LEU A 671 -18.68 -0.93 21.50
N PRO A 672 -17.42 -0.55 21.21
CA PRO A 672 -16.56 0.01 22.24
C PRO A 672 -17.06 1.39 22.67
N ARG A 673 -16.79 1.75 23.93
CA ARG A 673 -17.13 3.09 24.44
C ARG A 673 -16.38 4.17 23.66
N GLY A 674 -17.11 5.13 23.12
CA GLY A 674 -16.55 6.22 22.31
C GLY A 674 -16.27 5.83 20.85
N ALA A 675 -16.86 4.71 20.38
CA ALA A 675 -16.83 4.31 18.98
C ALA A 675 -17.17 5.46 18.04
N GLN A 676 -16.39 5.57 16.97
CA GLN A 676 -16.65 6.47 15.85
C GLN A 676 -17.45 5.74 14.76
N VAL A 677 -17.92 6.48 13.76
CA VAL A 677 -18.68 5.91 12.63
C VAL A 677 -17.96 4.73 11.98
N ASP A 678 -16.64 4.85 11.78
CA ASP A 678 -15.84 3.78 11.17
C ASP A 678 -15.73 2.54 12.05
N ASP A 679 -15.65 2.68 13.38
CA ASP A 679 -15.66 1.55 14.31
C ASP A 679 -16.98 0.78 14.20
N ILE A 680 -18.10 1.49 14.04
CA ILE A 680 -19.43 0.91 13.86
C ILE A 680 -19.49 0.17 12.51
N VAL A 681 -19.04 0.79 11.42
CA VAL A 681 -19.00 0.17 10.08
C VAL A 681 -18.17 -1.12 10.11
N HIS A 682 -16.99 -1.08 10.73
CA HIS A 682 -16.15 -2.27 10.86
C HIS A 682 -16.79 -3.34 11.76
N THR A 683 -17.47 -2.98 12.84
CA THR A 683 -18.16 -3.93 13.71
C THR A 683 -19.34 -4.61 13.01
N ILE A 684 -20.09 -3.86 12.18
CA ILE A 684 -21.13 -4.41 11.31
C ILE A 684 -20.51 -5.40 10.31
N ALA A 685 -19.39 -5.04 9.69
CA ALA A 685 -18.67 -5.91 8.75
C ALA A 685 -18.16 -7.20 9.43
N LEU A 686 -17.57 -7.10 10.63
CA LEU A 686 -17.15 -8.25 11.46
C LEU A 686 -18.34 -9.18 11.73
N THR A 687 -19.46 -8.62 12.18
CA THR A 687 -20.68 -9.37 12.51
C THR A 687 -21.26 -10.08 11.28
N ALA A 688 -21.28 -9.41 10.13
CA ALA A 688 -21.72 -9.99 8.87
C ALA A 688 -20.84 -11.18 8.43
N ILE A 689 -19.53 -11.09 8.63
CA ILE A 689 -18.61 -12.19 8.33
C ILE A 689 -18.82 -13.35 9.30
N GLN A 690 -18.94 -13.09 10.60
CA GLN A 690 -19.23 -14.14 11.58
C GLN A 690 -20.51 -14.90 11.21
N ALA A 691 -21.58 -14.20 10.83
CA ALA A 691 -22.84 -14.78 10.39
C ALA A 691 -22.75 -15.63 9.11
N SER A 692 -21.68 -15.47 8.31
CA SER A 692 -21.44 -16.29 7.13
C SER A 692 -20.76 -17.63 7.45
N VAL A 693 -20.00 -17.67 8.54
CA VAL A 693 -19.25 -18.85 8.99
C VAL A 693 -20.11 -19.72 9.92
N THR A 694 -20.95 -19.11 10.75
CA THR A 694 -21.86 -19.82 11.65
C THR A 694 -23.08 -20.33 10.89
N ARG A 695 -23.11 -21.62 10.55
CA ARG A 695 -24.29 -22.33 10.03
C ARG A 695 -24.56 -23.61 10.80
#